data_AF-A0A1V6DBH9-F1
#
_entry.id   AF-A0A1V6DBH9-F1
#
_cell.length_a   1.000
_cell.length_b   1.000
_cell.length_c   1.000
_cell.angle_alpha   90.00
_cell.angle_beta   90.00
_cell.angle_gamma   90.00
#
_symmetry.space_group_name_H-M   'P 1'
#
loop_
_entity.id
_entity.type
_entity.pdbx_description
1 polymer ?
#
loop_
_entity_poly.entity_id
_entity_poly.type
_entity_poly.pdbx_seq_one_letter_code
_entity_poly.pdbx_strand_id
1 'polypeptide(L)'
;MVQSIGNLRAAALPIAVALLTVASCRGAAAELPANKWTQIDQEKSGNRIGARVVWLEKEKKLVVSGGLDGKSYREPKRPDRMVFDLARREWSPYAGEPALPEPPAILVLKDRSGRLTLSVELPEELRAQAGERTPENSPLEGESSIFPAGLTGHLCFLDPVNREVHLVGGSAPGFKEGHIGNWVYSLAHNRWGRSEAGTAAGRALRGELQTLHLAQKDLVAAARNVFYSGLPAEREAAAVRSVLAAAQTDLAKRVETVAEKRRIEGERAGIAADSLQVAMCLCAGAYEGASAASRGWSSGTLNAALIAQAESASWRLDEAADALAAEPTPRRDASGLYDPHHRQYVLFGGDHGDYLLGDTWIYDCSKRAWRRMWPKVSPPGRCDVQTFYLPAAKKIAFVAGTTYPTKMIYQRLSQKIPPEVWLYDPAANEWTFLVRPGEEATKKSRDGLPLLVTNNPMVLVDGDVLLCPAVGGNNYHSYMVSSTWMLRLDASKADPVLTAEFNVTGVARLYRSQRAAAYDPQWYDAAPRGDPAATEKLIAQMPVNQWIAVPQSPRPCPERSWGTSVYDPEGDQVLVWSGGHCADPADIVHHYHPGVNRWSIPYVAGGGVRGNQLTGRPDCFNHTYHNFAYDPVSRRMIAAHRSGTHVYDPARRDWTDFTCEQLFPYNLYSAKCASTPRGVVAWAGAVSGGPARVHFQLFDAATLKWTPLAVQGKVPSDVHGDEAGLCWDPQRKRLYLFAARAYQKADGRVHRYDFETGRMDVLDPAGREAIGDQFWKYRETLYLPQVELILFGMGWVEGRQVAYDPVRNRWLLTVLERTSRAAAYDAGSGRWTFAPPKKDDKVGSVTFSPVLDTRRNVLWAPSDYKAMYVLKIDPKTFVEPDHRP
;
A
#
# COMPACT_ATOMS: atom_id res chain seq x y z
N MET A 1 11.81 -3.85 -6.87
CA MET A 1 10.88 -3.43 -7.94
C MET A 1 10.01 -2.21 -7.57
N VAL A 2 10.07 -1.67 -6.35
CA VAL A 2 9.34 -0.43 -5.96
C VAL A 2 10.25 0.80 -5.85
N GLN A 3 11.57 0.63 -5.70
CA GLN A 3 12.50 1.77 -5.80
C GLN A 3 12.55 2.41 -7.20
N SER A 4 12.16 1.70 -8.27
CA SER A 4 12.10 2.26 -9.63
C SER A 4 10.75 2.89 -9.99
N ILE A 5 9.66 2.55 -9.29
CA ILE A 5 8.36 3.22 -9.51
C ILE A 5 8.35 4.55 -8.74
N GLY A 6 8.95 4.59 -7.54
CA GLY A 6 9.12 5.82 -6.76
C GLY A 6 10.25 6.75 -7.25
N ASN A 7 11.02 6.38 -8.28
CA ASN A 7 12.05 7.21 -8.90
C ASN A 7 11.73 7.59 -10.36
N LEU A 8 10.53 7.30 -10.86
CA LEU A 8 9.98 8.04 -12.00
C LEU A 8 9.61 9.44 -11.51
N ARG A 9 10.66 10.24 -11.22
CA ARG A 9 10.56 11.67 -10.94
C ARG A 9 9.81 12.32 -12.10
N ALA A 10 8.74 13.03 -11.76
CA ALA A 10 8.40 14.35 -12.28
C ALA A 10 8.77 14.59 -13.76
N ALA A 11 8.23 13.79 -14.68
CA ALA A 11 8.22 14.09 -16.10
C ALA A 11 7.26 13.16 -16.88
N ALA A 12 6.13 12.76 -16.29
CA ALA A 12 4.99 12.42 -17.14
C ALA A 12 4.26 13.75 -17.38
N LEU A 13 4.75 14.55 -18.33
CA LEU A 13 3.82 15.46 -19.00
C LEU A 13 2.68 14.55 -19.49
N PRO A 14 1.40 14.86 -19.23
CA PRO A 14 0.39 14.49 -20.18
C PRO A 14 0.72 15.31 -21.44
N ILE A 15 1.60 14.79 -22.31
CA ILE A 15 1.69 15.31 -23.68
C ILE A 15 0.42 14.81 -24.36
N ALA A 16 -0.68 15.48 -24.07
CA ALA A 16 -1.87 15.44 -24.91
C ALA A 16 -1.60 16.39 -26.07
N VAL A 17 -0.86 15.91 -27.08
CA VAL A 17 -0.73 16.63 -28.35
C VAL A 17 -1.45 15.84 -29.43
N ALA A 18 -2.54 16.43 -29.91
CA ALA A 18 -2.93 16.46 -31.32
C ALA A 18 -4.07 17.48 -31.50
N LEU A 19 -3.74 18.77 -31.65
CA LEU A 19 -4.67 19.77 -32.21
C LEU A 19 -4.44 19.86 -33.73
N LEU A 20 -5.39 19.26 -34.45
CA LEU A 20 -5.92 19.55 -35.79
C LEU A 20 -4.99 20.10 -36.89
N THR A 21 -4.73 19.26 -37.90
CA THR A 21 -5.17 19.52 -39.30
C THR A 21 -5.42 18.18 -39.99
N VAL A 22 -6.66 17.96 -40.46
CA VAL A 22 -7.03 16.78 -41.25
C VAL A 22 -6.71 17.05 -42.72
N ALA A 23 -5.71 16.35 -43.25
CA ALA A 23 -5.58 16.09 -44.68
C ALA A 23 -5.51 14.58 -44.88
N SER A 24 -6.54 14.01 -45.51
CA SER A 24 -6.62 12.57 -45.74
C SER A 24 -5.61 12.15 -46.81
N CYS A 25 -4.62 11.34 -46.44
CA CYS A 25 -3.81 10.60 -47.38
C CYS A 25 -4.02 9.09 -47.20
N ARG A 26 -4.53 8.45 -48.26
CA ARG A 26 -4.50 6.98 -48.41
C ARG A 26 -3.03 6.55 -48.53
N GLY A 27 -2.42 6.15 -47.43
CA GLY A 27 -1.03 5.65 -47.34
C GLY A 27 -0.92 4.49 -46.35
N ALA A 28 0.31 3.97 -46.12
CA ALA A 28 0.70 2.75 -45.38
C ALA A 28 -0.04 2.39 -44.06
N ALA A 29 -0.82 3.31 -43.49
CA ALA A 29 -1.81 3.08 -42.43
C ALA A 29 -3.05 2.29 -42.89
N ALA A 30 -3.51 2.48 -44.14
CA ALA A 30 -4.69 1.83 -44.70
C ALA A 30 -4.53 0.31 -44.88
N GLU A 31 -3.29 -0.16 -44.98
CA GLU A 31 -2.95 -1.60 -45.09
C GLU A 31 -3.04 -2.34 -43.75
N LEU A 32 -3.08 -1.63 -42.62
CA LEU A 32 -3.22 -2.28 -41.32
C LEU A 32 -4.64 -2.82 -41.15
N PRO A 33 -4.79 -4.06 -40.65
CA PRO A 33 -6.10 -4.58 -40.28
C PRO A 33 -6.73 -3.67 -39.22
N ALA A 34 -8.03 -3.37 -39.38
CA ALA A 34 -8.77 -2.60 -38.41
C ALA A 34 -8.81 -3.34 -37.07
N ASN A 35 -8.60 -2.62 -35.97
CA ASN A 35 -8.73 -3.10 -34.60
C ASN A 35 -7.89 -4.37 -34.33
N LYS A 36 -6.70 -4.48 -34.94
CA LYS A 36 -5.75 -5.58 -34.68
C LYS A 36 -4.33 -5.06 -34.50
N TRP A 37 -3.71 -5.44 -33.38
CA TRP A 37 -2.33 -5.09 -33.10
C TRP A 37 -1.39 -5.74 -34.12
N THR A 38 -0.46 -4.97 -34.66
CA THR A 38 0.52 -5.45 -35.63
C THR A 38 1.92 -5.13 -35.12
N GLN A 39 2.73 -6.18 -34.94
CA GLN A 39 4.15 -6.00 -34.63
C GLN A 39 4.90 -5.61 -35.89
N ILE A 40 5.63 -4.50 -35.83
CA ILE A 40 6.42 -3.98 -36.93
C ILE A 40 7.85 -4.49 -36.87
N ASP A 41 8.46 -4.39 -35.69
CA ASP A 41 9.85 -4.80 -35.47
C ASP A 41 10.11 -5.24 -34.02
N GLN A 42 11.32 -5.75 -33.81
CA GLN A 42 11.90 -6.07 -32.51
C GLN A 42 13.37 -5.62 -32.51
N GLU A 43 13.87 -5.25 -31.34
CA GLU A 43 15.28 -4.92 -31.08
C GLU A 43 15.82 -3.71 -31.86
N LYS A 44 14.94 -2.78 -32.29
CA LYS A 44 15.32 -1.63 -33.12
C LYS A 44 15.35 -0.30 -32.38
N SER A 45 14.32 0.03 -31.60
CA SER A 45 14.20 1.33 -30.92
C SER A 45 15.11 1.46 -29.68
N GLY A 46 15.56 0.33 -29.14
CA GLY A 46 16.45 0.22 -27.98
C GLY A 46 15.70 0.09 -26.67
N ASN A 47 16.38 -0.46 -25.66
CA ASN A 47 15.77 -0.72 -24.35
C ASN A 47 15.46 0.58 -23.60
N ARG A 48 14.21 1.05 -23.69
CA ARG A 48 13.80 2.36 -23.13
C ARG A 48 12.54 2.30 -22.28
N ILE A 49 12.59 2.85 -21.08
CA ILE A 49 11.43 3.00 -20.18
C ILE A 49 11.22 4.50 -19.92
N GLY A 50 10.00 4.99 -20.12
CA GLY A 50 9.67 6.40 -19.91
C GLY A 50 10.36 7.34 -20.91
N ALA A 51 10.57 6.90 -22.15
CA ALA A 51 11.18 7.75 -23.18
C ALA A 51 10.26 8.91 -23.55
N ARG A 52 10.86 10.04 -23.96
CA ARG A 52 10.13 11.12 -24.63
C ARG A 52 9.86 10.70 -26.07
N VAL A 53 8.64 10.93 -26.52
CA VAL A 53 8.15 10.60 -27.86
C VAL A 53 7.60 11.85 -28.52
N VAL A 54 8.01 12.14 -29.75
CA VAL A 54 7.58 13.32 -30.52
C VAL A 54 7.19 12.86 -31.92
N TRP A 55 5.93 13.11 -32.30
CA TRP A 55 5.46 12.88 -33.65
C TRP A 55 5.71 14.11 -34.53
N LEU A 56 6.27 13.87 -35.70
CA LEU A 56 6.57 14.88 -36.71
C LEU A 56 5.56 14.75 -37.84
N GLU A 57 4.49 15.55 -37.73
CA GLU A 57 3.31 15.44 -38.58
C GLU A 57 3.62 15.60 -40.07
N LYS A 58 4.49 16.55 -40.43
CA LYS A 58 4.86 16.82 -41.83
C LYS A 58 5.70 15.70 -42.44
N GLU A 59 6.67 15.18 -41.69
CA GLU A 59 7.60 14.16 -42.16
C GLU A 59 7.11 12.73 -41.92
N LYS A 60 5.99 12.57 -41.21
CA LYS A 60 5.40 11.28 -40.80
C LYS A 60 6.43 10.41 -40.07
N LYS A 61 7.15 11.01 -39.12
CA LYS A 61 8.24 10.37 -38.37
C LYS A 61 8.01 10.47 -36.87
N LEU A 62 8.37 9.40 -36.14
CA LEU A 62 8.36 9.39 -34.68
C LEU A 62 9.78 9.50 -34.15
N VAL A 63 10.08 10.55 -33.40
CA VAL A 63 11.35 10.68 -32.69
C VAL A 63 11.19 10.20 -31.26
N VAL A 64 12.11 9.35 -30.81
CA VAL A 64 12.21 8.87 -29.43
C VAL A 64 13.56 9.28 -28.86
N SER A 65 13.56 9.82 -27.64
CA SER A 65 14.78 10.28 -26.95
C SER A 65 14.74 9.97 -25.45
N GLY A 66 15.90 9.69 -24.86
CA GLY A 66 16.02 9.37 -23.44
C GLY A 66 15.48 7.99 -23.05
N GLY A 67 15.42 7.76 -21.74
CA GLY A 67 14.85 6.54 -21.13
C GLY A 67 15.67 5.26 -21.29
N LEU A 68 16.90 5.33 -21.85
CA LEU A 68 17.74 4.16 -22.10
C LEU A 68 18.13 3.42 -20.82
N ASP A 69 17.90 2.11 -20.80
CA ASP A 69 18.49 1.20 -19.81
C ASP A 69 19.91 0.80 -20.23
N GLY A 70 20.89 1.57 -19.75
CA GLY A 70 22.31 1.32 -19.98
C GLY A 70 22.81 -0.03 -19.46
N LYS A 71 22.12 -0.67 -18.52
CA LYS A 71 22.53 -1.97 -17.97
C LYS A 71 22.01 -3.13 -18.83
N SER A 72 20.97 -2.91 -19.64
CA SER A 72 20.39 -4.01 -20.40
C SER A 72 21.25 -4.50 -21.55
N TYR A 73 21.51 -5.80 -21.63
CA TYR A 73 22.48 -6.39 -22.57
C TYR A 73 21.85 -7.25 -23.66
N ARG A 74 20.51 -7.33 -23.72
CA ARG A 74 19.80 -8.23 -24.64
C ARG A 74 19.80 -7.77 -26.09
N GLU A 75 20.05 -6.48 -26.30
CA GLU A 75 20.10 -5.84 -27.61
C GLU A 75 21.40 -5.03 -27.77
N PRO A 76 21.86 -4.82 -29.01
CA PRO A 76 22.88 -3.82 -29.29
C PRO A 76 22.46 -2.44 -28.75
N LYS A 77 23.41 -1.73 -28.15
CA LYS A 77 23.15 -0.36 -27.67
C LYS A 77 22.74 0.55 -28.81
N ARG A 78 21.65 1.29 -28.61
CA ARG A 78 21.15 2.31 -29.53
C ARG A 78 21.57 3.70 -29.07
N PRO A 79 21.77 4.67 -29.98
CA PRO A 79 22.02 6.06 -29.60
C PRO A 79 20.84 6.61 -28.79
N ASP A 80 21.07 7.66 -28.00
CA ASP A 80 20.03 8.24 -27.15
C ASP A 80 18.79 8.69 -27.93
N ARG A 81 18.95 9.06 -29.20
CA ARG A 81 17.86 9.54 -30.05
C ARG A 81 17.71 8.65 -31.28
N MET A 82 16.50 8.16 -31.49
CA MET A 82 16.11 7.31 -32.63
C MET A 82 14.92 7.95 -33.35
N VAL A 83 14.80 7.71 -34.64
CA VAL A 83 13.65 8.15 -35.45
C VAL A 83 13.07 6.98 -36.25
N PHE A 84 11.76 6.83 -36.19
CA PHE A 84 10.99 5.85 -36.95
C PHE A 84 10.34 6.54 -38.16
N ASP A 85 10.55 5.98 -39.34
CA ASP A 85 9.91 6.40 -40.59
C ASP A 85 8.65 5.56 -40.82
N LEU A 86 7.47 6.17 -40.80
CA LEU A 86 6.20 5.46 -40.92
C LEU A 86 6.03 4.75 -42.28
N ALA A 87 6.53 5.37 -43.35
CA ALA A 87 6.37 4.83 -44.70
C ALA A 87 7.26 3.60 -44.91
N ARG A 88 8.50 3.66 -44.41
CA ARG A 88 9.44 2.53 -44.46
C ARG A 88 9.23 1.50 -43.37
N ARG A 89 8.57 1.89 -42.27
CA ARG A 89 8.42 1.11 -41.04
C ARG A 89 9.77 0.71 -40.42
N GLU A 90 10.72 1.64 -40.44
CA GLU A 90 12.11 1.40 -40.03
C GLU A 90 12.62 2.46 -39.04
N TRP A 91 13.51 2.02 -38.15
CA TRP A 91 14.23 2.89 -37.23
C TRP A 91 15.62 3.25 -37.74
N SER A 92 16.03 4.48 -37.51
CA SER A 92 17.40 4.97 -37.73
C SER A 92 17.86 5.88 -36.59
N PRO A 93 19.17 6.08 -36.39
CA PRO A 93 19.69 7.13 -35.52
C PRO A 93 19.15 8.50 -35.91
N TYR A 94 18.69 9.28 -34.93
CA TYR A 94 18.21 10.64 -35.19
C TYR A 94 19.36 11.64 -35.04
N ALA A 95 19.82 12.19 -36.16
CA ALA A 95 20.96 13.12 -36.22
C ALA A 95 20.56 14.60 -36.10
N GLY A 96 19.34 14.91 -35.66
CA GLY A 96 18.83 16.29 -35.60
C GLY A 96 17.97 16.70 -36.80
N GLU A 97 17.81 15.81 -37.79
CA GLU A 97 17.00 16.05 -38.99
C GLU A 97 15.89 14.99 -39.14
N PRO A 98 14.66 15.41 -39.49
CA PRO A 98 14.18 16.81 -39.59
C PRO A 98 14.16 17.49 -38.21
N ALA A 99 14.24 18.82 -38.17
CA ALA A 99 14.23 19.56 -36.91
C ALA A 99 12.99 19.21 -36.07
N LEU A 100 13.17 19.09 -34.75
CA LEU A 100 12.03 18.94 -33.86
C LEU A 100 11.17 20.22 -33.89
N PRO A 101 9.84 20.11 -33.76
CA PRO A 101 8.98 21.28 -33.64
C PRO A 101 9.40 22.12 -32.44
N GLU A 102 9.07 23.41 -32.48
CA GLU A 102 9.20 24.24 -31.29
C GLU A 102 8.49 23.59 -30.10
N PRO A 103 9.07 23.68 -28.88
CA PRO A 103 8.37 23.21 -27.70
C PRO A 103 6.99 23.88 -27.61
N PRO A 104 5.96 23.14 -27.17
CA PRO A 104 4.66 23.75 -26.90
C PRO A 104 4.80 24.89 -25.89
N ALA A 105 3.87 25.83 -25.91
CA ALA A 105 3.82 26.90 -24.93
C ALA A 105 3.49 26.29 -23.55
N ILE A 106 4.47 26.22 -22.64
CA ILE A 106 4.29 25.62 -21.32
C ILE A 106 4.19 26.69 -20.25
N LEU A 107 3.16 26.60 -19.40
CA LEU A 107 3.12 27.25 -18.10
C LEU A 107 3.76 26.32 -17.06
N VAL A 108 4.80 26.80 -16.37
CA VAL A 108 5.41 26.09 -15.25
C VAL A 108 5.00 26.78 -13.95
N LEU A 109 4.25 26.09 -13.10
CA LEU A 109 3.89 26.56 -11.76
C LEU A 109 4.83 25.93 -10.75
N LYS A 110 5.61 26.77 -10.08
CA LYS A 110 6.59 26.32 -9.08
C LYS A 110 6.34 27.00 -7.76
N ASP A 111 6.11 26.22 -6.70
CA ASP A 111 5.97 26.82 -5.39
C ASP A 111 7.31 27.35 -4.86
N ARG A 112 7.27 28.23 -3.84
CA ARG A 112 8.48 28.84 -3.26
C ARG A 112 9.45 27.80 -2.69
N SER A 113 8.95 26.64 -2.25
CA SER A 113 9.77 25.56 -1.71
C SER A 113 10.44 24.71 -2.80
N GLY A 114 10.00 24.82 -4.06
CA GLY A 114 10.43 23.99 -5.17
C GLY A 114 9.94 22.53 -5.10
N ARG A 115 9.07 22.20 -4.13
CA ARG A 115 8.53 20.84 -3.93
C ARG A 115 7.32 20.56 -4.81
N LEU A 116 6.59 21.60 -5.21
CA LEU A 116 5.54 21.50 -6.21
C LEU A 116 6.05 22.16 -7.49
N THR A 117 6.20 21.37 -8.55
CA THR A 117 6.44 21.84 -9.91
C THR A 117 5.42 21.18 -10.82
N LEU A 118 4.53 21.98 -11.41
CA LEU A 118 3.53 21.54 -12.37
C LEU A 118 3.85 22.16 -13.72
N SER A 119 3.67 21.39 -14.78
CA SER A 119 3.82 21.88 -16.15
C SER A 119 2.53 21.61 -16.90
N VAL A 120 1.97 22.65 -17.49
CA VAL A 120 0.71 22.59 -18.21
C VAL A 120 0.93 23.19 -19.59
N GLU A 121 0.54 22.44 -20.61
CA GLU A 121 0.56 22.94 -21.98
C GLU A 121 -0.57 23.95 -22.18
N LEU A 122 -0.23 25.06 -22.83
CA LEU A 122 -1.14 26.14 -23.17
C LEU A 122 -1.47 26.08 -24.66
N PRO A 123 -2.75 26.28 -25.03
CA PRO A 123 -3.10 26.47 -26.42
C PRO A 123 -2.54 27.81 -26.93
N GLU A 124 -2.47 27.97 -28.25
CA GLU A 124 -1.82 29.12 -28.89
C GLU A 124 -2.43 30.46 -28.44
N GLU A 125 -3.74 30.52 -28.16
CA GLU A 125 -4.39 31.75 -27.66
C GLU A 125 -3.89 32.18 -26.27
N LEU A 126 -3.31 31.26 -25.51
CA LEU A 126 -2.73 31.50 -24.19
C LEU A 126 -1.20 31.45 -24.20
N ARG A 127 -0.55 31.38 -25.37
CA ARG A 127 0.92 31.32 -25.48
C ARG A 127 1.64 32.43 -24.72
N ALA A 128 1.08 33.64 -24.70
CA ALA A 128 1.63 34.77 -23.95
C ALA A 128 1.66 34.57 -22.42
N GLN A 129 0.94 33.56 -21.90
CA GLN A 129 0.94 33.20 -20.49
C GLN A 129 2.02 32.17 -20.13
N ALA A 130 2.73 31.61 -21.12
CA ALA A 130 3.79 30.62 -20.93
C ALA A 130 4.99 31.19 -20.14
N GLY A 131 5.81 30.29 -19.62
CA GLY A 131 6.93 30.61 -18.75
C GLY A 131 6.72 30.11 -17.33
N GLU A 132 7.68 30.41 -16.47
CA GLU A 132 7.64 30.03 -15.05
C GLU A 132 6.89 31.09 -14.23
N ARG A 133 6.02 30.64 -13.33
CA ARG A 133 5.38 31.47 -12.31
C ARG A 133 5.55 30.85 -10.95
N THR A 134 5.70 31.71 -9.96
CA THR A 134 5.63 31.34 -8.54
C THR A 134 4.29 31.81 -7.97
N PRO A 135 3.35 30.90 -7.69
CA PRO A 135 2.09 31.25 -7.07
C PRO A 135 2.28 31.90 -5.68
N GLU A 136 1.29 32.71 -5.26
CA GLU A 136 1.30 33.39 -3.96
C GLU A 136 1.32 32.43 -2.76
N ASN A 137 0.67 31.28 -2.90
CA ASN A 137 0.53 30.22 -1.90
C ASN A 137 0.80 28.83 -2.52
N SER A 138 0.89 27.80 -1.70
CA SER A 138 1.13 26.42 -2.15
C SER A 138 0.07 25.43 -1.62
N PRO A 139 -0.43 24.51 -2.47
CA PRO A 139 -1.21 23.37 -2.00
C PRO A 139 -0.46 22.46 -1.02
N LEU A 140 0.87 22.55 -0.95
CA LEU A 140 1.73 21.80 -0.02
C LEU A 140 1.98 22.55 1.31
N GLU A 141 1.30 23.66 1.56
CA GLU A 141 1.30 24.28 2.89
C GLU A 141 0.75 23.31 3.94
N GLY A 142 1.50 23.11 5.03
CA GLY A 142 1.15 22.17 6.09
C GLY A 142 1.72 20.74 5.92
N GLU A 143 2.51 20.47 4.87
CA GLU A 143 3.23 19.20 4.76
C GLU A 143 4.18 19.00 5.97
N SER A 144 4.27 17.77 6.49
CA SER A 144 5.18 17.39 7.57
C SER A 144 6.62 17.83 7.28
N SER A 145 7.24 18.49 8.26
CA SER A 145 8.65 18.90 8.20
C SER A 145 9.62 17.72 8.30
N ILE A 146 9.16 16.57 8.81
CA ILE A 146 9.95 15.35 8.98
C ILE A 146 10.06 14.59 7.66
N PHE A 147 8.97 14.59 6.88
CA PHE A 147 8.89 13.88 5.62
C PHE A 147 8.33 14.76 4.48
N PRO A 148 9.12 15.73 4.00
CA PRO A 148 8.76 16.51 2.82
C PRO A 148 8.92 15.62 1.58
N ALA A 149 7.81 15.17 1.00
CA ALA A 149 7.79 14.19 -0.08
C ALA A 149 7.23 14.75 -1.40
N GLY A 150 6.60 15.92 -1.36
CA GLY A 150 5.96 16.53 -2.52
C GLY A 150 4.69 15.79 -2.95
N LEU A 151 4.19 16.11 -4.15
CA LEU A 151 2.96 15.55 -4.70
C LEU A 151 3.26 14.59 -5.85
N THR A 152 2.65 13.40 -5.84
CA THR A 152 2.84 12.37 -6.89
C THR A 152 1.52 11.79 -7.37
N GLY A 153 1.47 11.31 -8.61
CA GLY A 153 0.27 10.72 -9.20
C GLY A 153 -0.93 11.67 -9.27
N HIS A 154 -0.70 12.98 -9.25
CA HIS A 154 -1.76 13.96 -9.42
C HIS A 154 -2.13 14.07 -10.90
N LEU A 155 -3.36 14.46 -11.17
CA LEU A 155 -3.77 14.91 -12.49
C LEU A 155 -3.78 16.45 -12.51
N CYS A 156 -3.18 17.03 -13.55
CA CYS A 156 -3.21 18.47 -13.76
C CYS A 156 -3.70 18.78 -15.18
N PHE A 157 -4.65 19.71 -15.32
CA PHE A 157 -5.15 20.14 -16.62
C PHE A 157 -5.54 21.62 -16.63
N LEU A 158 -5.53 22.21 -17.82
CA LEU A 158 -5.99 23.57 -18.08
C LEU A 158 -7.49 23.56 -18.40
N ASP A 159 -8.24 24.42 -17.73
CA ASP A 159 -9.50 24.95 -18.25
C ASP A 159 -9.18 26.21 -19.07
N PRO A 160 -9.15 26.10 -20.42
CA PRO A 160 -8.81 27.25 -21.27
C PRO A 160 -9.95 28.28 -21.32
N VAL A 161 -11.17 27.91 -20.92
CA VAL A 161 -12.34 28.79 -20.93
C VAL A 161 -12.26 29.80 -19.79
N ASN A 162 -11.95 29.30 -18.59
CA ASN A 162 -11.86 30.14 -17.39
C ASN A 162 -10.43 30.58 -17.07
N ARG A 163 -9.44 30.08 -17.81
CA ARG A 163 -8.01 30.32 -17.58
C ARG A 163 -7.60 29.87 -16.18
N GLU A 164 -7.97 28.63 -15.87
CA GLU A 164 -7.70 28.00 -14.57
C GLU A 164 -6.91 26.71 -14.76
N VAL A 165 -6.00 26.42 -13.85
CA VAL A 165 -5.31 25.12 -13.82
C VAL A 165 -5.89 24.31 -12.67
N HIS A 166 -6.44 23.15 -13.00
CA HIS A 166 -6.96 22.22 -12.02
C HIS A 166 -5.87 21.24 -11.59
N LEU A 167 -5.80 21.00 -10.30
CA LEU A 167 -4.99 19.97 -9.67
C LEU A 167 -5.93 19.01 -8.93
N VAL A 168 -6.05 17.79 -9.46
CA VAL A 168 -7.01 16.79 -8.98
C VAL A 168 -6.27 15.58 -8.42
N GLY A 169 -6.60 15.22 -7.19
CA GLY A 169 -6.01 14.08 -6.49
C GLY A 169 -4.50 14.21 -6.27
N GLY A 170 -3.82 13.07 -6.38
CA GLY A 170 -2.42 12.89 -6.06
C GLY A 170 -2.19 12.47 -4.60
N SER A 171 -1.12 11.71 -4.39
CA SER A 171 -0.65 11.36 -3.07
C SER A 171 0.35 12.41 -2.57
N ALA A 172 0.11 12.87 -1.36
CA ALA A 172 0.93 13.80 -0.62
C ALA A 172 1.28 13.17 0.74
N PRO A 173 2.27 12.26 0.75
CA PRO A 173 2.45 11.36 1.88
C PRO A 173 3.03 12.00 3.14
N GLY A 174 3.44 13.27 3.07
CA GLY A 174 3.77 14.10 4.23
C GLY A 174 2.54 14.67 4.95
N PHE A 175 1.32 14.41 4.48
CA PHE A 175 0.06 14.84 5.11
C PHE A 175 -0.62 13.72 5.88
N LYS A 176 -1.36 14.07 6.94
CA LYS A 176 -2.12 13.11 7.77
C LYS A 176 -3.01 12.19 6.93
N GLU A 177 -3.83 12.76 6.05
CA GLU A 177 -4.75 12.01 5.19
C GLU A 177 -4.05 11.39 3.95
N GLY A 178 -2.76 11.62 3.77
CA GLY A 178 -1.98 11.17 2.61
C GLY A 178 -2.33 11.85 1.27
N HIS A 179 -3.20 12.87 1.28
CA HIS A 179 -3.58 13.67 0.11
C HIS A 179 -3.82 15.15 0.47
N ILE A 180 -3.82 16.02 -0.54
CA ILE A 180 -4.10 17.47 -0.38
C ILE A 180 -5.52 17.88 -0.78
N GLY A 181 -6.30 16.96 -1.35
CA GLY A 181 -7.60 17.26 -1.98
C GLY A 181 -7.42 17.92 -3.35
N ASN A 182 -8.50 18.50 -3.89
CA ASN A 182 -8.47 19.15 -5.20
C ASN A 182 -8.26 20.66 -5.06
N TRP A 183 -7.52 21.24 -6.00
CA TRP A 183 -7.16 22.66 -6.01
C TRP A 183 -7.31 23.26 -7.40
N VAL A 184 -7.57 24.56 -7.44
CA VAL A 184 -7.70 25.35 -8.67
C VAL A 184 -6.77 26.55 -8.59
N TYR A 185 -5.90 26.70 -9.57
CA TYR A 185 -5.02 27.85 -9.72
C TYR A 185 -5.60 28.84 -10.73
N SER A 186 -5.71 30.10 -10.31
CA SER A 186 -6.19 31.18 -11.18
C SER A 186 -5.03 31.85 -11.90
N LEU A 187 -5.02 31.82 -13.23
CA LEU A 187 -3.98 32.52 -14.02
C LEU A 187 -4.02 34.04 -13.81
N ALA A 188 -5.20 34.60 -13.56
CA ALA A 188 -5.41 36.03 -13.38
C ALA A 188 -4.88 36.54 -12.04
N HIS A 189 -5.05 35.74 -10.97
CA HIS A 189 -4.69 36.13 -9.61
C HIS A 189 -3.37 35.52 -9.11
N ASN A 190 -2.74 34.63 -9.90
CA ASN A 190 -1.49 33.96 -9.54
C ASN A 190 -1.55 33.24 -8.16
N ARG A 191 -2.68 32.60 -7.85
CA ARG A 191 -2.88 31.93 -6.56
C ARG A 191 -3.71 30.65 -6.67
N TRP A 192 -3.49 29.73 -5.74
CA TRP A 192 -4.27 28.52 -5.56
C TRP A 192 -5.45 28.75 -4.62
N GLY A 193 -6.61 28.21 -4.98
CA GLY A 193 -7.77 28.02 -4.10
C GLY A 193 -8.08 26.55 -3.95
N ARG A 194 -8.57 26.13 -2.77
CA ARG A 194 -9.16 24.79 -2.62
C ARG A 194 -10.41 24.71 -3.49
N SER A 195 -10.65 23.56 -4.09
CA SER A 195 -11.92 23.29 -4.76
C SER A 195 -13.06 23.32 -3.73
N GLU A 196 -14.12 24.06 -4.00
CA GLU A 196 -15.34 24.11 -3.18
C GLU A 196 -16.53 23.52 -3.95
N ALA A 197 -16.34 22.36 -4.56
CA ALA A 197 -17.39 21.72 -5.36
C ALA A 197 -18.63 21.36 -4.51
N GLY A 198 -19.81 21.56 -5.11
CA GLY A 198 -21.10 21.27 -4.50
C GLY A 198 -21.53 22.24 -3.39
N THR A 199 -22.73 22.02 -2.85
CA THR A 199 -23.28 22.83 -1.76
C THR A 199 -22.79 22.33 -0.39
N ALA A 200 -22.81 23.21 0.62
CA ALA A 200 -22.50 22.81 2.00
C ALA A 200 -23.45 21.73 2.52
N ALA A 201 -24.74 21.80 2.16
CA ALA A 201 -25.73 20.77 2.49
C ALA A 201 -25.38 19.42 1.87
N GLY A 202 -24.97 19.40 0.59
CA GLY A 202 -24.54 18.16 -0.07
C GLY A 202 -23.31 17.53 0.58
N ARG A 203 -22.32 18.36 0.97
CA ARG A 203 -21.15 17.90 1.72
C ARG A 203 -21.52 17.34 3.10
N ALA A 204 -22.48 17.96 3.79
CA ALA A 204 -22.97 17.46 5.09
C ALA A 204 -23.65 16.09 4.95
N LEU A 205 -24.50 15.92 3.93
CA LEU A 205 -25.11 14.62 3.61
C LEU A 205 -24.03 13.57 3.32
N ARG A 206 -23.01 13.89 2.52
CA ARG A 206 -21.89 12.96 2.32
C ARG A 206 -21.19 12.59 3.63
N GLY A 207 -20.87 13.56 4.48
CA GLY A 207 -20.19 13.34 5.76
C GLY A 207 -20.96 12.46 6.74
N GLU A 208 -22.30 12.53 6.74
CA GLU A 208 -23.13 11.65 7.57
C GLU A 208 -23.00 10.18 7.15
N LEU A 209 -22.94 9.86 5.85
CA LEU A 209 -22.69 8.48 5.41
C LEU A 209 -21.30 8.00 5.76
N GLN A 210 -20.29 8.85 5.62
CA GLN A 210 -18.92 8.50 6.03
C GLN A 210 -18.87 8.17 7.53
N THR A 211 -19.62 8.92 8.35
CA THR A 211 -19.75 8.64 9.79
C THR A 211 -20.44 7.30 10.05
N LEU A 212 -21.52 6.98 9.33
CA LEU A 212 -22.21 5.68 9.45
C LEU A 212 -21.32 4.52 8.97
N HIS A 213 -20.58 4.70 7.88
CA HIS A 213 -19.60 3.74 7.36
C HIS A 213 -18.57 3.37 8.44
N LEU A 214 -17.96 4.38 9.07
CA LEU A 214 -16.95 4.18 10.12
C LEU A 214 -17.55 3.46 11.34
N ALA A 215 -18.76 3.84 11.77
CA ALA A 215 -19.45 3.16 12.87
C ALA A 215 -19.76 1.69 12.55
N GLN A 216 -20.22 1.40 11.31
CA GLN A 216 -20.49 0.03 10.88
C GLN A 216 -19.21 -0.81 10.81
N LYS A 217 -18.11 -0.21 10.36
CA LYS A 217 -16.79 -0.83 10.31
C LYS A 217 -16.26 -1.15 11.71
N ASP A 218 -16.42 -0.24 12.68
CA ASP A 218 -16.03 -0.51 14.07
C ASP A 218 -16.82 -1.69 14.67
N LEU A 219 -18.11 -1.83 14.34
CA LEU A 219 -18.90 -2.98 14.76
C LEU A 219 -18.45 -4.29 14.10
N VAL A 220 -18.02 -4.26 12.85
CA VAL A 220 -17.40 -5.42 12.18
C VAL A 220 -16.10 -5.81 12.89
N ALA A 221 -15.28 -4.84 13.28
CA ALA A 221 -14.07 -5.09 14.05
C ALA A 221 -14.37 -5.72 15.43
N ALA A 222 -15.35 -5.19 16.15
CA ALA A 222 -15.82 -5.75 17.42
C ALA A 222 -16.33 -7.18 17.24
N ALA A 223 -17.11 -7.45 16.19
CA ALA A 223 -17.61 -8.79 15.88
C ALA A 223 -16.48 -9.77 15.60
N ARG A 224 -15.44 -9.36 14.84
CA ARG A 224 -14.24 -10.19 14.61
C ARG A 224 -13.47 -10.43 15.91
N ASN A 225 -13.34 -9.44 16.80
CA ASN A 225 -12.69 -9.63 18.09
C ASN A 225 -13.39 -10.69 18.94
N VAL A 226 -14.72 -10.70 18.98
CA VAL A 226 -15.47 -11.80 19.61
C VAL A 226 -15.28 -13.11 18.85
N PHE A 227 -15.38 -13.09 17.51
CA PHE A 227 -15.31 -14.29 16.67
C PHE A 227 -13.99 -15.08 16.85
N TYR A 228 -12.87 -14.38 17.01
CA TYR A 228 -11.56 -15.01 17.14
C TYR A 228 -11.11 -15.24 18.59
N SER A 229 -11.86 -14.75 19.59
CA SER A 229 -11.51 -14.87 21.02
C SER A 229 -11.47 -16.30 21.56
N GLY A 230 -12.06 -17.27 20.84
CA GLY A 230 -12.14 -18.66 21.29
C GLY A 230 -13.00 -18.87 22.55
N LEU A 231 -13.93 -17.95 22.85
CA LEU A 231 -14.82 -18.07 23.99
C LEU A 231 -15.71 -19.33 23.90
N PRO A 232 -16.05 -19.97 25.03
CA PRO A 232 -17.09 -20.99 25.08
C PRO A 232 -18.43 -20.44 24.56
N ALA A 233 -19.23 -21.30 23.92
CA ALA A 233 -20.45 -20.89 23.20
C ALA A 233 -21.41 -20.00 24.01
N GLU A 234 -21.63 -20.30 25.30
CA GLU A 234 -22.50 -19.48 26.16
C GLU A 234 -21.95 -18.07 26.41
N ARG A 235 -20.64 -17.97 26.65
CA ARG A 235 -19.96 -16.68 26.88
C ARG A 235 -19.85 -15.87 25.59
N GLU A 236 -19.62 -16.54 24.46
CA GLU A 236 -19.68 -15.92 23.14
C GLU A 236 -21.08 -15.34 22.90
N ALA A 237 -22.13 -16.13 23.07
CA ALA A 237 -23.51 -15.66 22.86
C ALA A 237 -23.86 -14.49 23.79
N ALA A 238 -23.38 -14.49 25.03
CA ALA A 238 -23.53 -13.38 25.96
C ALA A 238 -22.79 -12.12 25.48
N ALA A 239 -21.53 -12.24 25.04
CA ALA A 239 -20.74 -11.14 24.51
C ALA A 239 -21.35 -10.56 23.22
N VAL A 240 -21.87 -11.40 22.33
CA VAL A 240 -22.56 -10.96 21.11
C VAL A 240 -23.78 -10.10 21.46
N ARG A 241 -24.59 -10.55 22.42
CA ARG A 241 -25.78 -9.79 22.85
C ARG A 241 -25.43 -8.47 23.55
N SER A 242 -24.42 -8.47 24.41
CA SER A 242 -24.06 -7.26 25.18
C SER A 242 -23.24 -6.25 24.39
N VAL A 243 -22.35 -6.69 23.51
CA VAL A 243 -21.40 -5.83 22.78
C VAL A 243 -21.94 -5.40 21.42
N LEU A 244 -22.59 -6.32 20.67
CA LEU A 244 -22.90 -6.09 19.25
C LEU A 244 -24.38 -5.76 19.01
N ALA A 245 -25.30 -6.49 19.64
CA ALA A 245 -26.71 -6.47 19.24
C ALA A 245 -27.38 -5.09 19.36
N ALA A 246 -27.21 -4.40 20.49
CA ALA A 246 -27.81 -3.08 20.71
C ALA A 246 -27.24 -2.03 19.75
N ALA A 247 -25.91 -2.00 19.59
CA ALA A 247 -25.24 -1.05 18.73
C ALA A 247 -25.55 -1.28 17.24
N GLN A 248 -25.64 -2.54 16.79
CA GLN A 248 -26.04 -2.86 15.42
C GLN A 248 -27.51 -2.52 15.15
N THR A 249 -28.38 -2.70 16.14
CA THR A 249 -29.81 -2.31 16.03
C THR A 249 -29.97 -0.80 15.89
N ASP A 250 -29.26 -0.02 16.73
CA ASP A 250 -29.25 1.44 16.63
C ASP A 250 -28.72 1.89 15.27
N LEU A 251 -27.60 1.31 14.83
CA LEU A 251 -26.98 1.67 13.57
C LEU A 251 -27.86 1.35 12.37
N ALA A 252 -28.52 0.18 12.34
CA ALA A 252 -29.47 -0.16 11.28
C ALA A 252 -30.61 0.87 11.17
N LYS A 253 -31.18 1.30 12.30
CA LYS A 253 -32.22 2.35 12.32
C LYS A 253 -31.73 3.70 11.82
N ARG A 254 -30.49 4.06 12.16
CA ARG A 254 -29.86 5.30 11.67
C ARG A 254 -29.62 5.24 10.17
N VAL A 255 -29.16 4.11 9.64
CA VAL A 255 -29.00 3.89 8.19
C VAL A 255 -30.34 4.04 7.47
N GLU A 256 -31.41 3.43 7.98
CA GLU A 256 -32.78 3.57 7.44
C GLU A 256 -33.26 5.02 7.42
N THR A 257 -33.14 5.71 8.57
CA THR A 257 -33.53 7.12 8.71
C THR A 257 -32.78 8.01 7.73
N VAL A 258 -31.48 7.78 7.57
CA VAL A 258 -30.62 8.55 6.69
C VAL A 258 -30.91 8.24 5.22
N ALA A 259 -31.26 7.00 4.87
CA ALA A 259 -31.67 6.64 3.52
C ALA A 259 -32.94 7.39 3.09
N GLU A 260 -33.94 7.48 3.97
CA GLU A 260 -35.23 8.12 3.68
C GLU A 260 -35.11 9.64 3.47
N LYS A 261 -34.34 10.33 4.33
CA LYS A 261 -34.17 11.80 4.26
C LYS A 261 -33.44 12.26 3.01
N ARG A 262 -32.48 11.47 2.52
CA ARG A 262 -31.55 11.85 1.44
C ARG A 262 -32.21 12.17 0.12
N ARG A 263 -33.34 11.56 -0.21
CA ARG A 263 -34.01 11.84 -1.48
C ARG A 263 -34.39 13.33 -1.55
N ILE A 264 -35.15 13.80 -0.55
CA ILE A 264 -35.67 15.17 -0.52
C ILE A 264 -34.55 16.18 -0.23
N GLU A 265 -33.70 15.89 0.75
CA GLU A 265 -32.63 16.81 1.15
C GLU A 265 -31.52 16.90 0.09
N GLY A 266 -31.22 15.79 -0.58
CA GLY A 266 -30.23 15.72 -1.65
C GLY A 266 -30.67 16.48 -2.91
N GLU A 267 -31.95 16.36 -3.30
CA GLU A 267 -32.54 17.17 -4.37
C GLU A 267 -32.41 18.66 -4.06
N ARG A 268 -32.78 19.07 -2.83
CA ARG A 268 -32.64 20.47 -2.36
C ARG A 268 -31.20 20.94 -2.29
N ALA A 269 -30.26 20.04 -2.03
CA ALA A 269 -28.83 20.32 -2.00
C ALA A 269 -28.20 20.41 -3.40
N GLY A 270 -28.96 20.21 -4.48
CA GLY A 270 -28.48 20.29 -5.85
C GLY A 270 -27.65 19.08 -6.30
N ILE A 271 -27.80 17.93 -5.65
CA ILE A 271 -27.15 16.69 -6.07
C ILE A 271 -27.89 16.13 -7.29
N ALA A 272 -27.14 15.62 -8.28
CA ALA A 272 -27.72 15.03 -9.48
C ALA A 272 -28.64 13.83 -9.16
N ALA A 273 -29.77 13.73 -9.87
CA ALA A 273 -30.80 12.73 -9.61
C ALA A 273 -30.31 11.28 -9.76
N ASP A 274 -29.45 11.02 -10.74
CA ASP A 274 -28.82 9.72 -10.97
C ASP A 274 -27.91 9.31 -9.79
N SER A 275 -27.16 10.26 -9.27
CA SER A 275 -26.26 10.10 -8.12
C SER A 275 -27.05 9.85 -6.83
N LEU A 276 -28.18 10.53 -6.65
CA LEU A 276 -29.12 10.25 -5.55
C LEU A 276 -29.72 8.85 -5.66
N GLN A 277 -30.16 8.45 -6.85
CA GLN A 277 -30.73 7.11 -7.08
C GLN A 277 -29.72 6.00 -6.72
N VAL A 278 -28.47 6.15 -7.16
CA VAL A 278 -27.41 5.18 -6.82
C VAL A 278 -27.15 5.16 -5.31
N ALA A 279 -26.99 6.33 -4.68
CA ALA A 279 -26.77 6.41 -3.24
C ALA A 279 -27.92 5.76 -2.45
N MET A 280 -29.18 5.98 -2.85
CA MET A 280 -30.34 5.35 -2.22
C MET A 280 -30.34 3.83 -2.35
N CYS A 281 -30.01 3.30 -3.53
CA CYS A 281 -29.90 1.85 -3.75
C CYS A 281 -28.83 1.23 -2.86
N LEU A 282 -27.66 1.86 -2.77
CA LEU A 282 -26.58 1.43 -1.89
C LEU A 282 -26.97 1.51 -0.41
N CYS A 283 -27.64 2.58 0.03
CA CYS A 283 -28.16 2.71 1.39
C CYS A 283 -29.19 1.62 1.73
N ALA A 284 -30.08 1.28 0.80
CA ALA A 284 -31.06 0.19 0.99
C ALA A 284 -30.34 -1.16 1.19
N GLY A 285 -29.37 -1.48 0.33
CA GLY A 285 -28.56 -2.68 0.50
C GLY A 285 -27.72 -2.66 1.79
N ALA A 286 -27.26 -1.50 2.25
CA ALA A 286 -26.58 -1.37 3.54
C ALA A 286 -27.54 -1.65 4.71
N TYR A 287 -28.76 -1.12 4.66
CA TYR A 287 -29.79 -1.37 5.65
C TYR A 287 -30.16 -2.85 5.74
N GLU A 288 -30.33 -3.53 4.60
CA GLU A 288 -30.64 -4.96 4.56
C GLU A 288 -29.56 -5.80 5.26
N GLY A 289 -28.28 -5.56 4.91
CA GLY A 289 -27.13 -6.25 5.50
C GLY A 289 -26.99 -5.96 7.00
N ALA A 290 -27.10 -4.69 7.39
CA ALA A 290 -27.05 -4.24 8.78
C ALA A 290 -28.19 -4.86 9.61
N SER A 291 -29.40 -4.94 9.06
CA SER A 291 -30.57 -5.53 9.71
C SER A 291 -30.46 -7.05 9.83
N ALA A 292 -29.90 -7.72 8.83
CA ALA A 292 -29.63 -9.16 8.91
C ALA A 292 -28.63 -9.49 10.02
N ALA A 293 -27.52 -8.74 10.10
CA ALA A 293 -26.55 -8.84 11.19
C ALA A 293 -27.22 -8.56 12.55
N SER A 294 -28.05 -7.51 12.64
CA SER A 294 -28.79 -7.16 13.85
C SER A 294 -29.65 -8.30 14.38
N ARG A 295 -30.43 -8.97 13.51
CA ARG A 295 -31.28 -10.11 13.90
C ARG A 295 -30.44 -11.30 14.40
N GLY A 296 -29.36 -11.62 13.69
CA GLY A 296 -28.45 -12.70 14.07
C GLY A 296 -27.76 -12.45 15.41
N TRP A 297 -27.23 -11.25 15.63
CA TRP A 297 -26.53 -10.92 16.88
C TRP A 297 -27.50 -10.77 18.05
N SER A 298 -28.74 -10.31 17.82
CA SER A 298 -29.76 -10.26 18.87
C SER A 298 -30.14 -11.64 19.40
N SER A 299 -30.07 -12.70 18.57
CA SER A 299 -30.27 -14.08 19.03
C SER A 299 -29.01 -14.68 19.69
N GLY A 300 -27.89 -13.96 19.72
CA GLY A 300 -26.59 -14.45 20.20
C GLY A 300 -25.82 -15.29 19.18
N THR A 301 -26.23 -15.29 17.91
CA THR A 301 -25.55 -16.04 16.84
C THR A 301 -24.41 -15.23 16.27
N LEU A 302 -23.20 -15.79 16.18
CA LEU A 302 -22.05 -15.17 15.51
C LEU A 302 -21.42 -16.14 14.52
N ASN A 303 -21.33 -15.75 13.25
CA ASN A 303 -20.71 -16.53 12.19
C ASN A 303 -20.16 -15.64 11.07
N ALA A 304 -19.33 -16.22 10.22
CA ALA A 304 -18.67 -15.52 9.11
C ALA A 304 -19.66 -14.84 8.16
N ALA A 305 -20.82 -15.46 7.90
CA ALA A 305 -21.82 -14.89 7.00
C ALA A 305 -22.43 -13.59 7.55
N LEU A 306 -22.75 -13.54 8.84
CA LEU A 306 -23.26 -12.32 9.48
C LEU A 306 -22.20 -11.21 9.52
N ILE A 307 -20.94 -11.55 9.78
CA ILE A 307 -19.82 -10.58 9.72
C ILE A 307 -19.68 -10.03 8.29
N ALA A 308 -19.72 -10.89 7.28
CA ALA A 308 -19.65 -10.48 5.88
C ALA A 308 -20.82 -9.58 5.46
N GLN A 309 -22.04 -9.83 5.96
CA GLN A 309 -23.19 -8.95 5.72
C GLN A 309 -22.99 -7.56 6.35
N ALA A 310 -22.50 -7.51 7.59
CA ALA A 310 -22.19 -6.25 8.28
C ALA A 310 -21.04 -5.47 7.59
N GLU A 311 -20.02 -6.17 7.11
CA GLU A 311 -18.91 -5.56 6.35
C GLU A 311 -19.35 -5.06 4.98
N SER A 312 -20.19 -5.82 4.27
CA SER A 312 -20.80 -5.39 3.02
C SER A 312 -21.66 -4.13 3.22
N ALA A 313 -22.41 -4.05 4.33
CA ALA A 313 -23.15 -2.85 4.69
C ALA A 313 -22.23 -1.64 4.91
N SER A 314 -21.09 -1.82 5.56
CA SER A 314 -20.08 -0.76 5.72
C SER A 314 -19.60 -0.24 4.36
N TRP A 315 -19.17 -1.11 3.44
CA TRP A 315 -18.69 -0.68 2.11
C TRP A 315 -19.75 0.00 1.26
N ARG A 316 -21.01 -0.47 1.34
CA ARG A 316 -22.14 0.19 0.65
C ARG A 316 -22.38 1.61 1.16
N LEU A 317 -22.20 1.87 2.46
CA LEU A 317 -22.30 3.23 3.00
C LEU A 317 -21.18 4.14 2.48
N ASP A 318 -19.96 3.62 2.35
CA ASP A 318 -18.84 4.38 1.76
C ASP A 318 -19.06 4.68 0.27
N GLU A 319 -19.50 3.69 -0.49
CA GLU A 319 -19.85 3.87 -1.91
C GLU A 319 -21.04 4.82 -2.09
N ALA A 320 -22.02 4.79 -1.19
CA ALA A 320 -23.12 5.75 -1.19
C ALA A 320 -22.62 7.17 -0.89
N ALA A 321 -21.64 7.34 0.00
CA ALA A 321 -21.02 8.63 0.25
C ALA A 321 -20.25 9.15 -0.97
N ASP A 322 -19.53 8.27 -1.67
CA ASP A 322 -18.83 8.56 -2.92
C ASP A 322 -19.79 8.89 -4.07
N ALA A 323 -20.96 8.25 -4.14
CA ALA A 323 -22.00 8.58 -5.10
C ALA A 323 -22.51 10.02 -4.94
N LEU A 324 -22.48 10.59 -3.73
CA LEU A 324 -22.85 11.98 -3.46
C LEU A 324 -21.69 12.99 -3.62
N ALA A 325 -20.51 12.55 -4.04
CA ALA A 325 -19.39 13.47 -4.23
C ALA A 325 -19.69 14.47 -5.36
N ALA A 326 -19.35 15.74 -5.12
CA ALA A 326 -19.53 16.82 -6.10
C ALA A 326 -18.30 17.01 -7.02
N GLU A 327 -17.24 16.26 -6.79
CA GLU A 327 -15.99 16.26 -7.55
C GLU A 327 -15.25 14.92 -7.35
N PRO A 328 -14.24 14.60 -8.18
CA PRO A 328 -13.45 13.38 -8.02
C PRO A 328 -12.87 13.24 -6.61
N THR A 329 -13.17 12.11 -5.96
CA THR A 329 -12.65 11.73 -4.64
C THR A 329 -11.14 11.45 -4.67
N PRO A 330 -10.45 11.41 -3.50
CA PRO A 330 -9.01 11.17 -3.44
C PRO A 330 -8.57 9.98 -4.30
N ARG A 331 -7.60 10.20 -5.16
CA ARG A 331 -7.10 9.21 -6.12
C ARG A 331 -5.72 9.63 -6.59
N ARG A 332 -4.91 8.67 -7.00
CA ARG A 332 -3.68 8.92 -7.74
C ARG A 332 -3.73 8.22 -9.10
N ASP A 333 -2.88 8.67 -10.01
CA ASP A 333 -2.66 8.03 -11.31
C ASP A 333 -3.94 7.90 -12.15
N ALA A 334 -4.91 8.81 -11.92
CA ALA A 334 -6.11 8.95 -12.73
C ALA A 334 -5.75 9.47 -14.12
N SER A 335 -6.53 9.08 -15.11
CA SER A 335 -6.30 9.44 -16.51
C SER A 335 -7.38 10.39 -16.98
N GLY A 336 -7.05 11.26 -17.93
CA GLY A 336 -8.06 12.13 -18.51
C GLY A 336 -7.55 12.84 -19.75
N LEU A 337 -8.46 13.55 -20.40
CA LEU A 337 -8.19 14.35 -21.58
C LEU A 337 -9.28 15.42 -21.74
N TYR A 338 -8.87 16.59 -22.23
CA TYR A 338 -9.79 17.65 -22.64
C TYR A 338 -10.45 17.27 -23.98
N ASP A 339 -11.77 17.28 -24.00
CA ASP A 339 -12.60 17.13 -25.20
C ASP A 339 -12.91 18.52 -25.77
N PRO A 340 -12.22 18.93 -26.85
CA PRO A 340 -12.35 20.28 -27.38
C PRO A 340 -13.70 20.54 -28.05
N HIS A 341 -14.38 19.50 -28.53
CA HIS A 341 -15.68 19.64 -29.19
C HIS A 341 -16.77 20.02 -28.19
N HIS A 342 -16.78 19.39 -27.03
CA HIS A 342 -17.76 19.65 -25.98
C HIS A 342 -17.27 20.64 -24.91
N ARG A 343 -16.01 21.09 -25.00
CA ARG A 343 -15.35 22.02 -24.05
C ARG A 343 -15.43 21.53 -22.61
N GLN A 344 -15.03 20.29 -22.42
CA GLN A 344 -15.12 19.60 -21.14
C GLN A 344 -13.87 18.75 -20.91
N TYR A 345 -13.54 18.51 -19.65
CA TYR A 345 -12.48 17.57 -19.30
C TYR A 345 -13.08 16.23 -18.86
N VAL A 346 -12.62 15.13 -19.45
CA VAL A 346 -13.05 13.78 -19.08
C VAL A 346 -11.96 13.14 -18.22
N LEU A 347 -12.32 12.68 -17.02
CA LEU A 347 -11.46 11.94 -16.11
C LEU A 347 -11.99 10.52 -15.95
N PHE A 348 -11.10 9.54 -15.92
CA PHE A 348 -11.41 8.14 -15.68
C PHE A 348 -10.46 7.51 -14.65
N GLY A 349 -11.06 6.78 -13.72
CA GLY A 349 -10.37 5.87 -12.83
C GLY A 349 -9.34 6.51 -11.90
N GLY A 350 -8.27 5.75 -11.62
CA GLY A 350 -7.26 6.05 -10.63
C GLY A 350 -7.14 4.97 -9.54
N ASP A 351 -6.17 5.15 -8.65
CA ASP A 351 -5.90 4.27 -7.51
C ASP A 351 -6.15 5.01 -6.20
N HIS A 352 -7.00 4.46 -5.33
CA HIS A 352 -7.20 4.95 -3.96
C HIS A 352 -6.22 4.31 -2.96
N GLY A 353 -5.56 3.20 -3.34
CA GLY A 353 -4.59 2.46 -2.54
C GLY A 353 -5.12 1.11 -2.06
N ASP A 354 -6.41 1.02 -1.72
CA ASP A 354 -7.14 -0.19 -1.34
C ASP A 354 -8.15 -0.66 -2.42
N TYR A 355 -8.58 0.25 -3.30
CA TYR A 355 -9.35 -0.05 -4.51
C TYR A 355 -8.94 0.81 -5.71
N LEU A 356 -9.13 0.26 -6.92
CA LEU A 356 -9.04 1.01 -8.17
C LEU A 356 -10.41 1.56 -8.54
N LEU A 357 -10.42 2.77 -9.06
CA LEU A 357 -11.62 3.44 -9.52
C LEU A 357 -11.89 3.10 -10.99
N GLY A 358 -13.16 2.84 -11.31
CA GLY A 358 -13.68 2.69 -12.69
C GLY A 358 -14.75 3.72 -13.02
N ASP A 359 -14.72 4.87 -12.32
CA ASP A 359 -15.65 5.97 -12.49
C ASP A 359 -15.22 6.90 -13.62
N THR A 360 -16.22 7.56 -14.21
CA THR A 360 -16.02 8.59 -15.23
C THR A 360 -16.57 9.91 -14.71
N TRP A 361 -15.78 10.97 -14.82
CA TRP A 361 -16.14 12.32 -14.42
C TRP A 361 -16.00 13.28 -15.60
N ILE A 362 -16.92 14.22 -15.70
CA ILE A 362 -16.88 15.30 -16.66
C ILE A 362 -16.79 16.62 -15.90
N TYR A 363 -15.78 17.42 -16.18
CA TYR A 363 -15.74 18.83 -15.80
C TYR A 363 -16.24 19.68 -16.96
N ASP A 364 -17.40 20.30 -16.79
CA ASP A 364 -17.96 21.24 -17.76
C ASP A 364 -17.34 22.61 -17.51
N CYS A 365 -16.43 23.04 -18.40
CA CYS A 365 -15.74 24.33 -18.27
C CYS A 365 -16.72 25.50 -18.29
N SER A 366 -17.84 25.41 -19.01
CA SER A 366 -18.82 26.50 -19.09
C SER A 366 -19.57 26.67 -17.76
N LYS A 367 -19.84 25.56 -17.07
CA LYS A 367 -20.51 25.56 -15.76
C LYS A 367 -19.55 25.64 -14.57
N ARG A 368 -18.23 25.47 -14.81
CA ARG A 368 -17.18 25.35 -13.81
C ARG A 368 -17.49 24.28 -12.75
N ALA A 369 -18.07 23.17 -13.19
CA ALA A 369 -18.59 22.14 -12.28
C ALA A 369 -18.23 20.73 -12.77
N TRP A 370 -17.89 19.87 -11.80
CA TRP A 370 -17.77 18.44 -12.01
C TRP A 370 -19.13 17.77 -11.98
N ARG A 371 -19.27 16.73 -12.79
CA ARG A 371 -20.38 15.79 -12.75
C ARG A 371 -19.85 14.38 -12.88
N ARG A 372 -20.25 13.51 -11.95
CA ARG A 372 -20.01 12.07 -12.08
C ARG A 372 -20.96 11.51 -13.12
N MET A 373 -20.42 10.65 -13.98
CA MET A 373 -21.18 9.97 -15.01
C MET A 373 -21.49 8.55 -14.57
N TRP A 374 -22.72 8.09 -14.87
CA TRP A 374 -23.21 6.74 -14.54
C TRP A 374 -23.52 5.95 -15.82
N PRO A 375 -22.51 5.61 -16.63
CA PRO A 375 -22.71 4.82 -17.84
C PRO A 375 -23.20 3.41 -17.46
N LYS A 376 -24.03 2.80 -18.32
CA LYS A 376 -24.60 1.46 -18.07
C LYS A 376 -23.51 0.38 -17.97
N VAL A 377 -22.46 0.53 -18.76
CA VAL A 377 -21.26 -0.31 -18.78
C VAL A 377 -20.03 0.57 -18.64
N SER A 378 -18.99 0.09 -17.98
CA SER A 378 -17.74 0.81 -17.79
C SER A 378 -16.54 -0.15 -17.95
N PRO A 379 -15.35 0.34 -18.33
CA PRO A 379 -14.13 -0.44 -18.17
C PRO A 379 -13.91 -0.78 -16.69
N PRO A 380 -13.39 -1.99 -16.37
CA PRO A 380 -13.00 -2.33 -15.01
C PRO A 380 -12.01 -1.32 -14.41
N GLY A 381 -12.10 -1.10 -13.09
CA GLY A 381 -11.28 -0.13 -12.36
C GLY A 381 -9.77 -0.31 -12.62
N ARG A 382 -9.11 0.79 -12.98
CA ARG A 382 -7.71 0.85 -13.40
C ARG A 382 -7.14 2.27 -13.28
N CYS A 383 -5.82 2.37 -13.33
CA CYS A 383 -5.08 3.63 -13.37
C CYS A 383 -4.01 3.61 -14.48
N ASP A 384 -3.26 4.69 -14.67
CA ASP A 384 -2.18 4.81 -15.69
C ASP A 384 -2.63 4.51 -17.13
N VAL A 385 -3.85 4.89 -17.50
CA VAL A 385 -4.38 4.69 -18.86
C VAL A 385 -3.86 5.80 -19.78
N GLN A 386 -3.50 5.45 -21.03
CA GLN A 386 -3.18 6.44 -22.05
C GLN A 386 -4.45 6.84 -22.82
N THR A 387 -4.66 8.15 -23.01
CA THR A 387 -5.91 8.71 -23.55
C THR A 387 -5.66 9.44 -24.87
N PHE A 388 -6.57 9.27 -25.84
CA PHE A 388 -6.48 9.89 -27.17
C PHE A 388 -7.85 10.37 -27.64
N TYR A 389 -7.94 11.61 -28.13
CA TYR A 389 -9.15 12.10 -28.79
C TYR A 389 -9.21 11.60 -30.23
N LEU A 390 -10.37 11.09 -30.66
CA LEU A 390 -10.63 10.67 -32.04
C LEU A 390 -11.55 11.71 -32.70
N PRO A 391 -11.02 12.68 -33.48
CA PRO A 391 -11.81 13.82 -33.95
C PRO A 391 -12.96 13.44 -34.87
N ALA A 392 -12.75 12.45 -35.75
CA ALA A 392 -13.78 12.00 -36.69
C ALA A 392 -14.97 11.34 -35.96
N ALA A 393 -14.68 10.55 -34.92
CA ALA A 393 -15.69 9.88 -34.12
C ALA A 393 -16.27 10.74 -32.99
N LYS A 394 -15.57 11.82 -32.60
CA LYS A 394 -15.84 12.63 -31.39
C LYS A 394 -15.86 11.79 -30.11
N LYS A 395 -14.99 10.78 -30.06
CA LYS A 395 -14.85 9.83 -28.95
C LYS A 395 -13.46 9.90 -28.36
N ILE A 396 -13.29 9.34 -27.16
CA ILE A 396 -11.99 9.25 -26.49
C ILE A 396 -11.60 7.78 -26.40
N ALA A 397 -10.41 7.44 -26.90
CA ALA A 397 -9.81 6.13 -26.74
C ALA A 397 -8.99 6.06 -25.44
N PHE A 398 -9.24 5.03 -24.65
CA PHE A 398 -8.55 4.69 -23.41
C PHE A 398 -7.80 3.38 -23.61
N VAL A 399 -6.48 3.41 -23.49
CA VAL A 399 -5.60 2.29 -23.86
C VAL A 399 -4.79 1.80 -22.67
N ALA A 400 -4.79 0.48 -22.48
CA ALA A 400 -4.04 -0.24 -21.44
C ALA A 400 -4.45 0.13 -20.01
N GLY A 401 -3.46 0.37 -19.15
CA GLY A 401 -3.60 0.70 -17.73
C GLY A 401 -2.89 -0.28 -16.80
N THR A 402 -3.07 -0.05 -15.51
CA THR A 402 -2.55 -0.85 -14.42
C THR A 402 -3.73 -1.38 -13.58
N THR A 403 -3.66 -2.64 -13.17
CA THR A 403 -4.64 -3.30 -12.28
C THR A 403 -3.94 -4.02 -11.12
N TYR A 404 -4.71 -4.68 -10.25
CA TYR A 404 -4.18 -5.49 -9.16
C TYR A 404 -3.82 -6.92 -9.57
N PRO A 405 -2.70 -7.47 -9.04
CA PRO A 405 -2.35 -8.88 -9.19
C PRO A 405 -3.43 -9.80 -8.62
N THR A 406 -3.52 -11.02 -9.16
CA THR A 406 -4.50 -12.04 -8.73
C THR A 406 -4.10 -12.83 -7.47
N LYS A 407 -2.99 -12.44 -6.84
CA LYS A 407 -2.47 -13.01 -5.59
C LYS A 407 -1.43 -12.06 -5.01
N MET A 408 -1.08 -12.24 -3.73
CA MET A 408 0.10 -11.59 -3.17
C MET A 408 1.34 -12.00 -3.98
N ILE A 409 2.09 -11.01 -4.44
CA ILE A 409 3.38 -11.17 -5.12
C ILE A 409 4.40 -10.36 -4.34
N TYR A 410 5.49 -11.03 -3.98
CA TYR A 410 6.61 -10.42 -3.27
C TYR A 410 7.04 -9.10 -3.95
N GLN A 411 7.05 -7.99 -3.20
CA GLN A 411 7.39 -6.64 -3.67
C GLN A 411 6.50 -6.01 -4.74
N ARG A 412 5.27 -6.49 -4.94
CA ARG A 412 4.41 -5.99 -6.04
C ARG A 412 2.93 -5.89 -5.65
N LEU A 413 2.37 -4.68 -5.76
CA LEU A 413 0.94 -4.38 -5.58
C LEU A 413 0.16 -4.13 -6.87
N SER A 414 0.84 -4.09 -8.02
CA SER A 414 0.23 -3.69 -9.29
C SER A 414 0.75 -4.53 -10.45
N GLN A 415 -0.04 -4.60 -11.51
CA GLN A 415 0.24 -5.36 -12.72
C GLN A 415 -0.28 -4.60 -13.94
N LYS A 416 0.50 -4.53 -15.02
CA LYS A 416 0.07 -3.92 -16.28
C LYS A 416 -1.02 -4.76 -16.95
N ILE A 417 -2.04 -4.09 -17.47
CA ILE A 417 -3.08 -4.67 -18.32
C ILE A 417 -2.51 -4.76 -19.74
N PRO A 418 -2.80 -5.83 -20.52
CA PRO A 418 -2.56 -5.82 -21.96
C PRO A 418 -3.14 -4.54 -22.60
N PRO A 419 -2.55 -4.00 -23.68
CA PRO A 419 -3.03 -2.76 -24.29
C PRO A 419 -4.33 -2.95 -25.09
N GLU A 420 -5.40 -3.27 -24.36
CA GLU A 420 -6.78 -3.21 -24.82
C GLU A 420 -7.23 -1.75 -24.96
N VAL A 421 -8.23 -1.52 -25.82
CA VAL A 421 -8.79 -0.20 -26.11
C VAL A 421 -10.27 -0.16 -25.80
N TRP A 422 -10.65 0.82 -24.98
CA TRP A 422 -12.02 1.23 -24.74
C TRP A 422 -12.29 2.58 -25.39
N LEU A 423 -13.50 2.79 -25.91
CA LEU A 423 -13.95 4.08 -26.42
C LEU A 423 -15.03 4.65 -25.50
N TYR A 424 -14.89 5.91 -25.13
CA TYR A 424 -15.92 6.68 -24.45
C TYR A 424 -16.57 7.68 -25.41
N ASP A 425 -17.90 7.68 -25.44
CA ASP A 425 -18.73 8.69 -26.09
C ASP A 425 -19.31 9.65 -25.03
N PRO A 426 -18.81 10.89 -24.93
CA PRO A 426 -19.28 11.83 -23.93
C PRO A 426 -20.72 12.31 -24.14
N ALA A 427 -21.22 12.30 -25.39
CA ALA A 427 -22.57 12.74 -25.70
C ALA A 427 -23.61 11.68 -25.35
N ALA A 428 -23.30 10.41 -25.63
CA ALA A 428 -24.15 9.27 -25.27
C ALA A 428 -23.97 8.82 -23.81
N ASN A 429 -22.86 9.21 -23.16
CA ASN A 429 -22.42 8.64 -21.88
C ASN A 429 -22.27 7.11 -21.96
N GLU A 430 -21.56 6.64 -22.99
CA GLU A 430 -21.42 5.21 -23.29
C GLU A 430 -19.97 4.81 -23.43
N TRP A 431 -19.62 3.67 -22.81
CA TRP A 431 -18.37 2.97 -23.03
C TRP A 431 -18.57 1.80 -23.96
N THR A 432 -17.63 1.60 -24.87
CA THR A 432 -17.59 0.44 -25.77
C THR A 432 -16.20 -0.16 -25.83
N PHE A 433 -16.12 -1.49 -25.83
CA PHE A 433 -14.86 -2.21 -26.00
C PHE A 433 -14.54 -2.32 -27.48
N LEU A 434 -13.32 -1.94 -27.86
CA LEU A 434 -12.91 -1.93 -29.26
C LEU A 434 -12.00 -3.11 -29.61
N VAL A 435 -10.95 -3.33 -28.83
CA VAL A 435 -9.96 -4.36 -29.13
C VAL A 435 -9.22 -4.83 -27.89
N ARG A 436 -8.97 -6.14 -27.83
CA ARG A 436 -7.98 -6.77 -26.96
C ARG A 436 -6.86 -7.34 -27.83
N PRO A 437 -5.57 -7.21 -27.45
CA PRO A 437 -4.50 -7.87 -28.19
C PRO A 437 -4.73 -9.39 -28.28
N GLY A 438 -4.64 -9.95 -29.48
CA GLY A 438 -4.82 -11.37 -29.75
C GLY A 438 -3.53 -12.19 -29.58
N GLU A 439 -3.43 -13.31 -30.30
CA GLU A 439 -2.23 -14.18 -30.29
C GLU A 439 -0.94 -13.43 -30.63
N GLU A 440 -1.02 -12.36 -31.43
CA GLU A 440 0.14 -11.53 -31.75
C GLU A 440 0.87 -11.02 -30.50
N ALA A 441 0.15 -10.69 -29.43
CA ALA A 441 0.72 -10.14 -28.19
C ALA A 441 1.24 -11.22 -27.25
N THR A 442 1.02 -12.49 -27.57
CA THR A 442 1.59 -13.63 -26.81
C THR A 442 3.05 -13.88 -27.15
N LYS A 443 3.56 -13.25 -28.22
CA LYS A 443 4.98 -13.29 -28.57
C LYS A 443 5.83 -12.84 -27.37
N LYS A 444 6.77 -13.71 -27.01
CA LYS A 444 7.68 -13.52 -25.90
C LYS A 444 9.10 -13.37 -26.41
N SER A 445 9.89 -12.64 -25.63
CA SER A 445 11.35 -12.72 -25.71
C SER A 445 11.83 -14.14 -25.40
N ARG A 446 13.11 -14.42 -25.69
CA ARG A 446 13.77 -15.69 -25.36
C ARG A 446 13.68 -16.10 -23.87
N ASP A 447 13.43 -15.15 -22.96
CA ASP A 447 13.30 -15.38 -21.52
C ASP A 447 11.83 -15.55 -21.07
N GLY A 448 10.91 -15.70 -22.03
CA GLY A 448 9.49 -15.92 -21.75
C GLY A 448 8.72 -14.67 -21.33
N LEU A 449 9.29 -13.48 -21.51
CA LEU A 449 8.64 -12.21 -21.13
C LEU A 449 7.90 -11.55 -22.29
N PRO A 450 6.72 -10.93 -22.07
CA PRO A 450 5.92 -10.32 -23.12
C PRO A 450 6.67 -9.19 -23.83
N LEU A 451 6.53 -9.08 -25.15
CA LEU A 451 7.14 -8.00 -25.93
C LEU A 451 6.27 -6.73 -25.97
N LEU A 452 4.95 -6.89 -26.03
CA LEU A 452 3.99 -5.78 -26.06
C LEU A 452 3.69 -5.30 -24.63
N VAL A 453 4.53 -4.41 -24.11
CA VAL A 453 4.32 -3.72 -22.83
C VAL A 453 4.48 -2.21 -23.02
N THR A 454 3.44 -1.45 -22.69
CA THR A 454 3.31 0.00 -22.91
C THR A 454 4.00 0.80 -21.80
N ASN A 455 5.33 0.73 -21.73
CA ASN A 455 6.15 1.49 -20.77
C ASN A 455 6.64 2.86 -21.31
N ASN A 456 6.33 3.18 -22.56
CA ASN A 456 6.58 4.48 -23.19
C ASN A 456 5.24 5.08 -23.65
N PRO A 457 5.16 6.41 -23.80
CA PRO A 457 4.03 7.07 -24.44
C PRO A 457 3.79 6.54 -25.87
N MET A 458 2.54 6.33 -26.22
CA MET A 458 2.09 6.07 -27.60
C MET A 458 1.68 7.40 -28.25
N VAL A 459 1.66 7.43 -29.58
CA VAL A 459 1.12 8.56 -30.34
C VAL A 459 -0.02 8.10 -31.23
N LEU A 460 -1.06 8.92 -31.33
CA LEU A 460 -2.09 8.78 -32.35
C LEU A 460 -1.65 9.55 -33.59
N VAL A 461 -1.56 8.87 -34.72
CA VAL A 461 -1.17 9.43 -36.03
C VAL A 461 -2.31 9.27 -37.03
N ASP A 462 -2.14 9.84 -38.22
CA ASP A 462 -3.10 9.79 -39.33
C ASP A 462 -3.79 8.43 -39.53
N GLY A 463 -5.09 8.50 -39.82
CA GLY A 463 -5.92 7.31 -40.03
C GLY A 463 -6.27 6.59 -38.73
N ASP A 464 -6.30 7.31 -37.61
CA ASP A 464 -6.53 6.81 -36.26
C ASP A 464 -5.60 5.63 -35.90
N VAL A 465 -4.31 5.75 -36.23
CA VAL A 465 -3.32 4.71 -35.95
C VAL A 465 -2.55 5.04 -34.68
N LEU A 466 -2.57 4.13 -33.71
CA LEU A 466 -1.69 4.18 -32.55
C LEU A 466 -0.33 3.58 -32.91
N LEU A 467 0.74 4.35 -32.72
CA LEU A 467 2.12 3.90 -32.84
C LEU A 467 2.75 3.77 -31.45
N CYS A 468 3.23 2.56 -31.12
CA CYS A 468 3.66 2.16 -29.79
C CYS A 468 5.12 1.67 -29.80
N PRO A 469 6.08 2.49 -29.32
CA PRO A 469 7.43 2.04 -29.01
C PRO A 469 7.43 1.27 -27.68
N ALA A 470 7.10 -0.03 -27.73
CA ALA A 470 7.00 -0.89 -26.56
C ALA A 470 8.38 -1.36 -26.06
N VAL A 471 8.46 -1.67 -24.76
CA VAL A 471 9.59 -2.42 -24.20
C VAL A 471 9.10 -3.45 -23.19
N GLY A 472 9.38 -4.70 -23.48
CA GLY A 472 9.15 -5.84 -22.61
C GLY A 472 10.41 -6.26 -21.88
N GLY A 473 10.29 -7.21 -20.94
CA GLY A 473 11.44 -7.80 -20.27
C GLY A 473 11.50 -7.51 -18.75
N ASN A 474 12.66 -7.75 -18.14
CA ASN A 474 12.85 -7.53 -16.72
C ASN A 474 14.01 -6.57 -16.48
N ASN A 475 13.65 -5.37 -16.04
CA ASN A 475 14.58 -4.30 -15.71
C ASN A 475 15.52 -4.70 -14.55
N TYR A 476 15.03 -5.51 -13.58
CA TYR A 476 15.81 -5.85 -12.39
C TYR A 476 17.08 -6.67 -12.70
N HIS A 477 17.03 -7.62 -13.63
CA HIS A 477 18.26 -8.29 -14.12
C HIS A 477 18.69 -7.81 -15.50
N SER A 478 18.19 -6.65 -15.93
CA SER A 478 18.65 -5.95 -17.12
C SER A 478 18.53 -6.78 -18.42
N TYR A 479 17.41 -7.48 -18.61
CA TYR A 479 17.10 -8.20 -19.85
C TYR A 479 15.80 -7.69 -20.48
N MET A 480 15.89 -6.48 -21.03
CA MET A 480 14.81 -5.79 -21.71
C MET A 480 14.85 -6.06 -23.21
N VAL A 481 13.68 -6.05 -23.87
CA VAL A 481 13.55 -6.19 -25.32
C VAL A 481 12.56 -5.13 -25.84
N SER A 482 13.03 -4.27 -26.73
CA SER A 482 12.28 -3.25 -27.45
C SER A 482 11.50 -3.86 -28.62
N SER A 483 10.33 -3.32 -28.89
CA SER A 483 9.53 -3.68 -30.06
C SER A 483 8.61 -2.55 -30.47
N THR A 484 8.29 -2.48 -31.76
CA THR A 484 7.41 -1.45 -32.31
C THR A 484 6.10 -2.07 -32.74
N TRP A 485 4.99 -1.47 -32.31
CA TRP A 485 3.65 -1.96 -32.58
C TRP A 485 2.78 -0.86 -33.13
N MET A 486 1.86 -1.23 -34.01
CA MET A 486 0.87 -0.33 -34.59
C MET A 486 -0.54 -0.93 -34.47
N LEU A 487 -1.53 -0.06 -34.27
CA LEU A 487 -2.95 -0.43 -34.23
C LEU A 487 -3.78 0.62 -34.95
N ARG A 488 -4.47 0.25 -36.03
CA ARG A 488 -5.46 1.12 -36.67
C ARG A 488 -6.80 0.99 -35.96
N LEU A 489 -7.33 2.10 -35.46
CA LEU A 489 -8.61 2.16 -34.77
C LEU A 489 -9.72 2.41 -35.80
N ASP A 490 -10.76 1.58 -35.75
CA ASP A 490 -12.01 1.76 -36.49
C ASP A 490 -13.14 1.85 -35.47
N ALA A 491 -13.41 3.07 -35.00
CA ALA A 491 -14.38 3.34 -33.93
C ALA A 491 -15.83 2.97 -34.30
N SER A 492 -16.12 2.74 -35.59
CA SER A 492 -17.43 2.28 -36.06
C SER A 492 -17.66 0.79 -35.80
N LYS A 493 -16.59 0.04 -35.51
CA LYS A 493 -16.60 -1.41 -35.27
C LYS A 493 -16.37 -1.78 -33.82
N ALA A 494 -16.91 -0.98 -32.90
CA ALA A 494 -17.01 -1.40 -31.51
C ALA A 494 -17.73 -2.75 -31.42
N ASP A 495 -17.25 -3.65 -30.57
CA ASP A 495 -17.75 -5.03 -30.49
C ASP A 495 -18.70 -5.17 -29.29
N PRO A 496 -20.03 -5.35 -29.51
CA PRO A 496 -20.97 -5.49 -28.41
C PRO A 496 -20.76 -6.77 -27.58
N VAL A 497 -20.24 -7.84 -28.18
CA VAL A 497 -19.96 -9.11 -27.50
C VAL A 497 -18.76 -8.96 -26.57
N LEU A 498 -17.66 -8.39 -27.06
CA LEU A 498 -16.49 -8.12 -26.21
C LEU A 498 -16.81 -7.04 -25.17
N THR A 499 -17.66 -6.07 -25.51
CA THR A 499 -18.17 -5.11 -24.52
C THR A 499 -18.90 -5.85 -23.42
N ALA A 500 -19.82 -6.78 -23.75
CA ALA A 500 -20.53 -7.61 -22.78
C ALA A 500 -19.59 -8.51 -21.94
N GLU A 501 -18.50 -9.00 -22.52
CA GLU A 501 -17.53 -9.88 -21.85
C GLU A 501 -16.62 -9.12 -20.87
N PHE A 502 -16.09 -7.96 -21.25
CA PHE A 502 -15.06 -7.24 -20.49
C PHE A 502 -15.57 -6.09 -19.65
N ASN A 503 -16.84 -5.69 -19.80
CA ASN A 503 -17.40 -4.62 -18.99
C ASN A 503 -17.56 -5.03 -17.52
N VAL A 504 -17.69 -4.01 -16.70
CA VAL A 504 -18.42 -4.09 -15.43
C VAL A 504 -19.73 -3.32 -15.57
N THR A 505 -20.77 -3.82 -14.92
CA THR A 505 -22.06 -3.15 -14.88
C THR A 505 -21.99 -1.93 -13.96
N GLY A 506 -22.34 -0.75 -14.49
CA GLY A 506 -22.26 0.50 -13.75
C GLY A 506 -20.82 0.94 -13.43
N VAL A 507 -20.70 1.83 -12.44
CA VAL A 507 -19.42 2.39 -11.99
C VAL A 507 -18.88 1.54 -10.85
N ALA A 508 -17.93 0.65 -11.13
CA ALA A 508 -17.41 -0.29 -10.14
C ALA A 508 -16.02 0.12 -9.61
N ARG A 509 -15.86 0.05 -8.28
CA ARG A 509 -14.55 -0.03 -7.64
C ARG A 509 -14.03 -1.47 -7.74
N LEU A 510 -12.75 -1.62 -8.04
CA LEU A 510 -12.07 -2.91 -8.01
C LEU A 510 -11.22 -2.99 -6.74
N TYR A 511 -11.70 -3.72 -5.74
CA TYR A 511 -10.99 -3.91 -4.47
C TYR A 511 -9.90 -4.97 -4.60
N ARG A 512 -8.82 -4.85 -3.82
CA ARG A 512 -7.76 -5.88 -3.80
C ARG A 512 -8.27 -7.26 -3.39
N SER A 513 -9.24 -7.31 -2.48
CA SER A 513 -9.88 -8.55 -2.00
C SER A 513 -10.52 -9.37 -3.12
N GLN A 514 -11.07 -8.71 -4.15
CA GLN A 514 -11.66 -9.37 -5.32
C GLN A 514 -10.62 -10.04 -6.23
N ARG A 515 -9.33 -9.70 -6.05
CA ARG A 515 -8.23 -10.18 -6.88
C ARG A 515 -7.31 -11.12 -6.13
N ALA A 516 -7.03 -10.86 -4.86
CA ALA A 516 -6.11 -11.65 -4.04
C ALA A 516 -6.76 -12.03 -2.72
N ALA A 517 -7.09 -13.31 -2.56
CA ALA A 517 -7.79 -13.83 -1.38
C ALA A 517 -7.07 -13.55 -0.05
N ALA A 518 -5.73 -13.50 -0.04
CA ALA A 518 -4.96 -13.19 1.17
C ALA A 518 -5.12 -11.73 1.67
N TYR A 519 -5.73 -10.87 0.85
CA TYR A 519 -6.06 -9.48 1.15
C TYR A 519 -7.58 -9.27 1.37
N ASP A 520 -8.33 -10.36 1.49
CA ASP A 520 -9.75 -10.35 1.81
C ASP A 520 -9.97 -10.80 3.26
N PRO A 521 -10.47 -9.92 4.15
CA PRO A 521 -10.83 -10.31 5.52
C PRO A 521 -11.81 -11.49 5.58
N GLN A 522 -12.76 -11.56 4.65
CA GLN A 522 -13.80 -12.59 4.64
C GLN A 522 -13.24 -13.97 4.29
N TRP A 523 -12.12 -14.02 3.55
CA TRP A 523 -11.42 -15.26 3.26
C TRP A 523 -10.84 -15.93 4.52
N TYR A 524 -10.42 -15.13 5.50
CA TYR A 524 -9.99 -15.61 6.81
C TYR A 524 -11.20 -15.99 7.68
N ASP A 525 -12.24 -15.15 7.71
CA ASP A 525 -13.45 -15.39 8.51
C ASP A 525 -14.18 -16.69 8.08
N ALA A 526 -14.15 -17.02 6.79
CA ALA A 526 -14.75 -18.23 6.23
C ALA A 526 -13.97 -19.52 6.54
N ALA A 527 -12.77 -19.44 7.14
CA ALA A 527 -12.05 -20.63 7.59
C ALA A 527 -12.78 -21.32 8.74
N PRO A 528 -12.61 -22.65 8.94
CA PRO A 528 -13.13 -23.32 10.13
C PRO A 528 -12.62 -22.61 11.40
N ARG A 529 -13.46 -22.33 12.40
CA ARG A 529 -13.15 -21.38 13.50
C ARG A 529 -11.91 -21.71 14.36
N GLY A 530 -11.46 -22.96 14.36
CA GLY A 530 -10.41 -23.44 15.25
C GLY A 530 -10.99 -23.99 16.54
N ASP A 531 -10.19 -24.79 17.24
CA ASP A 531 -10.60 -25.52 18.44
C ASP A 531 -9.65 -25.16 19.60
N PRO A 532 -10.13 -24.42 20.62
CA PRO A 532 -9.35 -24.12 21.82
C PRO A 532 -8.75 -25.36 22.48
N ALA A 533 -9.51 -26.47 22.54
CA ALA A 533 -9.04 -27.71 23.15
C ALA A 533 -7.86 -28.32 22.39
N ALA A 534 -7.80 -28.15 21.07
CA ALA A 534 -6.67 -28.59 20.26
C ALA A 534 -5.38 -27.81 20.59
N THR A 535 -5.49 -26.50 20.79
CA THR A 535 -4.36 -25.66 21.21
C THR A 535 -3.89 -26.01 22.61
N GLU A 536 -4.81 -26.17 23.56
CA GLU A 536 -4.50 -26.58 24.93
C GLU A 536 -3.82 -27.94 24.96
N LYS A 537 -4.33 -28.91 24.19
CA LYS A 537 -3.74 -30.23 24.04
C LYS A 537 -2.33 -30.16 23.48
N LEU A 538 -2.09 -29.35 22.44
CA LEU A 538 -0.76 -29.14 21.87
C LEU A 538 0.24 -28.64 22.94
N ILE A 539 -0.15 -27.62 23.72
CA ILE A 539 0.70 -27.01 24.75
C ILE A 539 0.91 -27.94 25.95
N ALA A 540 -0.08 -28.79 26.27
CA ALA A 540 0.05 -29.80 27.31
C ALA A 540 1.05 -30.90 26.90
N GLN A 541 1.03 -31.31 25.63
CA GLN A 541 1.82 -32.44 25.12
C GLN A 541 3.23 -32.06 24.64
N MET A 542 3.48 -30.79 24.30
CA MET A 542 4.78 -30.37 23.78
C MET A 542 5.91 -30.56 24.82
N PRO A 543 7.12 -30.95 24.38
CA PRO A 543 8.28 -30.96 25.26
C PRO A 543 8.61 -29.53 25.72
N VAL A 544 9.27 -29.44 26.87
CA VAL A 544 9.83 -28.19 27.38
C VAL A 544 11.15 -27.90 26.68
N ASN A 545 11.51 -26.63 26.59
CA ASN A 545 12.79 -26.15 26.07
C ASN A 545 13.09 -26.64 24.64
N GLN A 546 12.06 -26.72 23.81
CA GLN A 546 12.18 -27.05 22.40
C GLN A 546 11.14 -26.29 21.57
N TRP A 547 11.58 -25.68 20.48
CA TRP A 547 10.68 -25.02 19.53
C TRP A 547 9.92 -26.07 18.72
N ILE A 548 8.59 -25.93 18.69
CA ILE A 548 7.68 -26.79 17.95
C ILE A 548 7.00 -25.97 16.85
N ALA A 549 6.96 -26.49 15.63
CA ALA A 549 6.15 -25.89 14.57
C ALA A 549 4.67 -26.09 14.89
N VAL A 550 3.92 -25.00 14.93
CA VAL A 550 2.46 -25.04 15.11
C VAL A 550 1.82 -25.60 13.84
N PRO A 551 0.81 -26.48 13.94
CA PRO A 551 0.06 -26.93 12.77
C PRO A 551 -0.39 -25.75 11.91
N GLN A 552 -0.15 -25.82 10.60
CA GLN A 552 -0.41 -24.68 9.73
C GLN A 552 -1.89 -24.30 9.76
N SER A 553 -2.17 -23.02 10.04
CA SER A 553 -3.52 -22.48 9.99
C SER A 553 -4.11 -22.60 8.58
N PRO A 554 -5.41 -22.89 8.40
CA PRO A 554 -6.04 -23.07 7.08
C PRO A 554 -5.84 -21.89 6.12
N ARG A 555 -5.72 -20.69 6.68
CA ARG A 555 -5.52 -19.42 5.96
C ARG A 555 -4.30 -18.72 6.54
N PRO A 556 -3.08 -19.10 6.14
CA PRO A 556 -1.87 -18.62 6.77
C PRO A 556 -1.52 -17.19 6.32
N CYS A 557 -0.93 -16.41 7.22
CA CYS A 557 -0.37 -15.10 6.90
C CYS A 557 0.59 -15.20 5.69
N PRO A 558 0.55 -14.26 4.72
CA PRO A 558 1.53 -14.21 3.64
C PRO A 558 2.95 -13.90 4.15
N GLU A 559 3.96 -13.89 3.27
CA GLU A 559 5.36 -13.66 3.66
C GLU A 559 5.56 -12.27 4.30
N ARG A 560 6.21 -12.20 5.47
CA ARG A 560 6.41 -10.96 6.26
C ARG A 560 7.88 -10.76 6.64
N SER A 561 8.78 -11.25 5.79
CA SER A 561 10.24 -11.10 5.91
C SER A 561 10.64 -9.70 6.38
N TRP A 562 11.59 -9.62 7.32
CA TRP A 562 12.07 -8.36 7.93
C TRP A 562 11.02 -7.52 8.69
N GLY A 563 9.96 -8.16 9.15
CA GLY A 563 9.01 -7.62 10.13
C GLY A 563 9.34 -8.02 11.57
N THR A 564 8.55 -7.51 12.52
CA THR A 564 8.55 -7.92 13.93
C THR A 564 7.11 -8.21 14.39
N SER A 565 6.94 -8.66 15.62
CA SER A 565 5.64 -8.93 16.21
C SER A 565 5.55 -8.50 17.67
N VAL A 566 4.34 -8.18 18.12
CA VAL A 566 4.06 -7.81 19.52
C VAL A 566 2.85 -8.58 20.01
N TYR A 567 2.80 -8.87 21.31
CA TYR A 567 1.65 -9.52 21.93
C TYR A 567 0.71 -8.49 22.54
N ASP A 568 -0.57 -8.59 22.19
CA ASP A 568 -1.68 -7.89 22.84
C ASP A 568 -2.33 -8.85 23.85
N PRO A 569 -2.00 -8.71 25.15
CA PRO A 569 -2.48 -9.62 26.18
C PRO A 569 -3.96 -9.46 26.48
N GLU A 570 -4.59 -8.34 26.11
CA GLU A 570 -6.03 -8.11 26.35
C GLU A 570 -6.87 -8.83 25.29
N GLY A 571 -6.47 -8.71 24.02
CA GLY A 571 -7.11 -9.36 22.88
C GLY A 571 -6.73 -10.83 22.66
N ASP A 572 -5.76 -11.37 23.40
CA ASP A 572 -5.20 -12.73 23.19
C ASP A 572 -4.69 -12.94 21.76
N GLN A 573 -3.84 -12.03 21.30
CA GLN A 573 -3.41 -12.02 19.91
C GLN A 573 -1.97 -11.55 19.72
N VAL A 574 -1.31 -12.12 18.72
CA VAL A 574 -0.02 -11.66 18.22
C VAL A 574 -0.27 -10.76 17.03
N LEU A 575 0.16 -9.51 17.15
CA LEU A 575 0.09 -8.51 16.08
C LEU A 575 1.38 -8.58 15.28
N VAL A 576 1.24 -8.80 13.98
CA VAL A 576 2.36 -8.86 13.04
C VAL A 576 2.13 -7.80 11.99
N TRP A 577 2.96 -6.76 12.03
CA TRP A 577 2.93 -5.71 11.02
C TRP A 577 4.26 -5.68 10.28
N SER A 578 4.10 -5.50 8.97
CA SER A 578 5.15 -5.20 8.00
C SER A 578 5.90 -6.36 7.32
N GLY A 579 6.86 -5.98 6.46
CA GLY A 579 7.99 -6.75 5.94
C GLY A 579 8.94 -5.91 5.06
N GLY A 580 10.23 -5.88 5.41
CA GLY A 580 11.31 -5.18 4.71
C GLY A 580 11.65 -5.71 3.32
N HIS A 581 12.49 -4.96 2.59
CA HIS A 581 12.60 -5.07 1.13
C HIS A 581 11.26 -5.07 0.38
N CYS A 582 10.16 -4.63 1.00
CA CYS A 582 8.79 -4.70 0.49
C CYS A 582 8.27 -6.14 0.35
N ALA A 583 8.60 -7.07 1.25
CA ALA A 583 8.16 -8.47 1.14
C ALA A 583 6.65 -8.59 0.88
N ASP A 584 5.85 -7.88 1.67
CA ASP A 584 4.48 -7.52 1.35
C ASP A 584 4.29 -6.03 1.66
N PRO A 585 4.13 -5.18 0.65
CA PRO A 585 4.04 -3.73 0.81
C PRO A 585 2.65 -3.24 1.28
N ALA A 586 1.77 -4.13 1.76
CA ALA A 586 0.46 -3.75 2.26
C ALA A 586 0.51 -3.12 3.67
N ASP A 587 -0.41 -2.20 3.97
CA ASP A 587 -0.55 -1.47 5.25
C ASP A 587 -1.12 -2.31 6.41
N ILE A 588 -1.38 -3.60 6.17
CA ILE A 588 -2.15 -4.47 7.08
C ILE A 588 -1.34 -4.93 8.30
N VAL A 589 -1.91 -4.72 9.48
CA VAL A 589 -1.54 -5.46 10.71
C VAL A 589 -2.26 -6.81 10.72
N HIS A 590 -1.50 -7.91 10.73
CA HIS A 590 -2.06 -9.27 10.80
C HIS A 590 -2.24 -9.67 12.25
N HIS A 591 -3.35 -10.33 12.55
CA HIS A 591 -3.65 -10.83 13.89
C HIS A 591 -3.57 -12.34 13.86
N TYR A 592 -2.69 -12.92 14.67
CA TYR A 592 -2.71 -14.34 14.98
C TYR A 592 -3.34 -14.56 16.34
N HIS A 593 -4.32 -15.45 16.40
CA HIS A 593 -5.11 -15.78 17.58
C HIS A 593 -4.63 -17.12 18.12
N PRO A 594 -3.77 -17.15 19.15
CA PRO A 594 -3.11 -18.37 19.59
C PRO A 594 -4.10 -19.40 20.11
N GLY A 595 -5.15 -18.95 20.82
CA GLY A 595 -6.17 -19.83 21.38
C GLY A 595 -6.84 -20.74 20.36
N VAL A 596 -7.02 -20.28 19.12
CA VAL A 596 -7.73 -21.02 18.06
C VAL A 596 -6.85 -21.35 16.85
N ASN A 597 -5.56 -20.99 16.88
CA ASN A 597 -4.61 -21.13 15.77
C ASN A 597 -5.18 -20.56 14.45
N ARG A 598 -5.61 -19.29 14.47
CA ARG A 598 -6.15 -18.60 13.29
C ARG A 598 -5.46 -17.28 13.02
N TRP A 599 -5.29 -16.99 11.75
CA TRP A 599 -4.97 -15.64 11.29
C TRP A 599 -6.23 -14.91 10.90
N SER A 600 -6.23 -13.59 11.07
CA SER A 600 -7.23 -12.68 10.52
C SER A 600 -6.57 -11.38 10.10
N ILE A 601 -7.21 -10.66 9.19
CA ILE A 601 -6.84 -9.28 8.84
C ILE A 601 -7.99 -8.32 9.15
N PRO A 602 -7.68 -7.06 9.46
CA PRO A 602 -8.66 -6.07 9.88
C PRO A 602 -9.58 -5.56 8.77
N TYR A 603 -9.02 -5.32 7.59
CA TYR A 603 -9.65 -4.63 6.46
C TYR A 603 -9.00 -5.07 5.14
N VAL A 604 -9.61 -4.68 4.01
CA VAL A 604 -9.03 -4.89 2.67
C VAL A 604 -7.68 -4.19 2.56
N ALA A 605 -6.67 -4.89 2.07
CA ALA A 605 -5.30 -4.37 1.96
C ALA A 605 -5.22 -3.03 1.23
N GLY A 606 -4.55 -2.05 1.82
CA GLY A 606 -4.12 -0.82 1.16
C GLY A 606 -2.62 -0.85 0.84
N GLY A 607 -2.14 0.16 0.10
CA GLY A 607 -0.71 0.38 -0.13
C GLY A 607 -0.41 1.03 -1.48
N GLY A 608 0.88 1.24 -1.73
CA GLY A 608 1.37 1.73 -3.03
C GLY A 608 2.13 3.05 -2.97
N VAL A 609 2.06 3.78 -1.86
CA VAL A 609 2.80 5.05 -1.67
C VAL A 609 3.65 4.99 -0.39
N ARG A 610 4.82 5.63 -0.39
CA ARG A 610 5.63 5.83 0.84
C ARG A 610 5.07 6.98 1.65
N GLY A 611 5.07 6.90 2.97
CA GLY A 611 4.52 7.81 3.97
C GLY A 611 3.09 7.43 4.36
N ASN A 612 2.15 8.38 4.32
CA ASN A 612 0.75 8.07 4.56
C ASN A 612 0.06 7.73 3.23
N GLN A 613 -0.71 6.64 3.20
CA GLN A 613 -1.60 6.28 2.08
C GLN A 613 -2.76 7.28 2.00
N LEU A 614 -3.51 7.27 0.89
CA LEU A 614 -4.73 8.10 0.73
C LEU A 614 -5.84 7.77 1.76
N THR A 615 -5.71 6.65 2.47
CA THR A 615 -6.57 6.26 3.61
C THR A 615 -6.10 6.85 4.94
N GLY A 616 -5.00 7.60 4.97
CA GLY A 616 -4.32 8.08 6.17
C GLY A 616 -3.49 7.02 6.92
N ARG A 617 -3.50 5.76 6.45
CA ARG A 617 -2.73 4.64 7.04
C ARG A 617 -1.24 4.72 6.70
N PRO A 618 -0.35 4.13 7.52
CA PRO A 618 1.09 4.13 7.23
C PRO A 618 1.44 3.27 6.01
N ASP A 619 2.57 3.56 5.40
CA ASP A 619 3.22 2.68 4.43
C ASP A 619 3.91 1.47 5.05
N CYS A 620 4.31 0.54 4.18
CA CYS A 620 4.96 -0.72 4.55
C CYS A 620 6.24 -0.98 3.72
N PHE A 621 6.94 0.07 3.28
CA PHE A 621 8.16 0.00 2.46
C PHE A 621 9.45 -0.12 3.30
N ASN A 622 9.39 -0.66 4.51
CA ASN A 622 10.40 -0.45 5.56
C ASN A 622 10.86 -1.77 6.21
N HIS A 623 12.09 -1.81 6.75
CA HIS A 623 12.48 -2.83 7.73
C HIS A 623 11.88 -2.41 9.08
N THR A 624 11.13 -3.29 9.75
CA THR A 624 10.37 -2.88 10.94
C THR A 624 10.76 -3.58 12.23
N TYR A 625 11.91 -4.24 12.23
CA TYR A 625 12.50 -4.83 13.43
C TYR A 625 12.43 -3.90 14.63
N HIS A 626 11.61 -4.28 15.62
CA HIS A 626 11.37 -3.52 16.84
C HIS A 626 11.06 -2.03 16.63
N ASN A 627 10.58 -1.56 15.48
CA ASN A 627 10.30 -0.12 15.30
C ASN A 627 8.90 0.29 15.82
N PHE A 628 8.13 -0.68 16.31
CA PHE A 628 6.88 -0.52 17.01
C PHE A 628 6.86 -1.38 18.27
N ALA A 629 5.99 -1.01 19.22
CA ALA A 629 5.78 -1.75 20.45
C ALA A 629 4.31 -1.65 20.89
N TYR A 630 3.83 -2.64 21.65
CA TYR A 630 2.52 -2.54 22.29
C TYR A 630 2.63 -1.67 23.54
N ASP A 631 1.84 -0.60 23.63
CA ASP A 631 1.76 0.25 24.80
C ASP A 631 0.79 -0.34 25.82
N PRO A 632 1.25 -0.83 26.99
CA PRO A 632 0.36 -1.36 28.02
C PRO A 632 -0.50 -0.27 28.68
N VAL A 633 -0.13 1.02 28.57
CA VAL A 633 -0.90 2.14 29.15
C VAL A 633 -2.14 2.41 28.31
N SER A 634 -1.99 2.56 27.00
CA SER A 634 -3.11 2.83 26.09
C SER A 634 -3.75 1.58 25.51
N ARG A 635 -3.14 0.39 25.66
CA ARG A 635 -3.55 -0.88 25.03
C ARG A 635 -3.54 -0.83 23.51
N ARG A 636 -2.57 -0.13 22.93
CA ARG A 636 -2.46 0.12 21.48
C ARG A 636 -1.04 -0.12 21.01
N MET A 637 -0.87 -0.45 19.73
CA MET A 637 0.45 -0.57 19.13
C MET A 637 0.92 0.80 18.63
N ILE A 638 2.08 1.25 19.09
CA ILE A 638 2.69 2.53 18.72
C ILE A 638 3.78 2.25 17.70
N ALA A 639 3.64 2.82 16.50
CA ALA A 639 4.55 2.59 15.38
C ALA A 639 5.21 3.88 14.94
N ALA A 640 6.51 4.01 15.18
CA ALA A 640 7.31 5.04 14.56
C ALA A 640 7.42 4.77 13.05
N HIS A 641 7.20 5.80 12.25
CA HIS A 641 7.09 5.66 10.80
C HIS A 641 7.68 6.88 10.08
N ARG A 642 7.79 6.80 8.75
CA ARG A 642 8.48 7.79 7.93
C ARG A 642 7.87 9.19 8.02
N SER A 643 6.54 9.27 7.97
CA SER A 643 5.79 10.54 8.03
C SER A 643 5.53 11.03 9.46
N GLY A 644 5.80 10.22 10.48
CA GLY A 644 5.43 10.48 11.86
C GLY A 644 5.11 9.18 12.61
N THR A 645 4.45 9.28 13.75
CA THR A 645 4.07 8.13 14.57
C THR A 645 2.60 7.79 14.35
N HIS A 646 2.31 6.53 14.08
CA HIS A 646 0.96 6.00 13.95
C HIS A 646 0.58 5.16 15.17
N VAL A 647 -0.70 5.14 15.49
CA VAL A 647 -1.27 4.35 16.57
C VAL A 647 -2.27 3.37 15.99
N TYR A 648 -2.06 2.09 16.24
CA TYR A 648 -2.97 1.02 15.87
C TYR A 648 -3.76 0.56 17.10
N ASP A 649 -5.08 0.60 17.00
CA ASP A 649 -6.01 0.15 18.05
C ASP A 649 -6.51 -1.26 17.73
N PRO A 650 -6.09 -2.31 18.46
CA PRO A 650 -6.51 -3.69 18.20
C PRO A 650 -8.01 -3.92 18.44
N ALA A 651 -8.66 -3.10 19.28
CA ALA A 651 -10.10 -3.20 19.52
C ALA A 651 -10.89 -2.68 18.31
N ARG A 652 -10.44 -1.60 17.68
CA ARG A 652 -11.01 -1.08 16.42
C ARG A 652 -10.44 -1.75 15.18
N ARG A 653 -9.38 -2.54 15.34
CA ARG A 653 -8.65 -3.20 14.27
C ARG A 653 -8.17 -2.22 13.19
N ASP A 654 -7.81 -0.99 13.55
CA ASP A 654 -7.33 -0.01 12.55
C ASP A 654 -6.30 0.97 13.14
N TRP A 655 -5.61 1.66 12.24
CA TRP A 655 -4.81 2.84 12.55
C TRP A 655 -5.75 4.00 12.88
N THR A 656 -5.84 4.39 14.14
CA THR A 656 -6.82 5.37 14.62
C THR A 656 -6.25 6.77 14.76
N ASP A 657 -4.96 6.87 15.03
CA ASP A 657 -4.32 8.14 15.35
C ASP A 657 -2.96 8.28 14.64
N PHE A 658 -2.58 9.53 14.40
CA PHE A 658 -1.33 9.91 13.75
C PHE A 658 -0.83 11.23 14.31
N THR A 659 0.48 11.33 14.50
CA THR A 659 1.17 12.58 14.82
C THR A 659 2.37 12.79 13.93
N CYS A 660 2.47 13.99 13.34
CA CYS A 660 3.66 14.44 12.63
C CYS A 660 4.69 15.11 13.56
N GLU A 661 4.45 15.17 14.87
CA GLU A 661 5.37 15.75 15.88
C GLU A 661 6.39 14.72 16.39
N GLN A 662 6.94 13.89 15.50
CA GLN A 662 7.98 12.94 15.87
C GLN A 662 9.34 13.67 15.97
N LEU A 663 9.97 13.63 17.15
CA LEU A 663 11.18 14.43 17.39
C LEU A 663 12.46 13.90 16.71
N PHE A 664 12.38 12.74 16.04
CA PHE A 664 13.51 12.08 15.39
C PHE A 664 13.19 11.76 13.93
N PRO A 665 14.16 11.96 13.01
CA PRO A 665 13.99 11.57 11.63
C PRO A 665 13.91 10.04 11.56
N TYR A 666 12.92 9.54 10.82
CA TYR A 666 12.78 8.11 10.62
C TYR A 666 13.61 7.67 9.40
N ASN A 667 14.54 6.76 9.63
CA ASN A 667 15.12 5.92 8.60
C ASN A 667 14.69 4.47 8.88
N LEU A 668 14.58 3.67 7.82
CA LEU A 668 14.20 2.25 7.83
C LEU A 668 15.03 1.39 8.79
N TYR A 669 16.18 1.90 9.21
CA TYR A 669 17.18 1.22 10.01
C TYR A 669 17.52 1.94 11.30
N SER A 670 16.77 2.94 11.76
CA SER A 670 17.32 3.84 12.78
C SER A 670 16.44 4.07 14.01
N ALA A 671 15.48 3.18 14.27
CA ALA A 671 14.60 3.25 15.43
C ALA A 671 14.36 1.86 16.04
N LYS A 672 14.26 1.84 17.37
CA LYS A 672 13.89 0.70 18.21
C LYS A 672 12.91 1.19 19.27
N CYS A 673 11.87 0.41 19.52
CA CYS A 673 10.77 0.68 20.41
C CYS A 673 10.66 -0.48 21.40
N ALA A 674 10.34 -0.15 22.66
CA ALA A 674 10.05 -1.16 23.67
C ALA A 674 8.90 -0.70 24.56
N SER A 675 8.07 -1.66 24.94
CA SER A 675 6.99 -1.49 25.90
C SER A 675 7.53 -1.27 27.30
N THR A 676 7.03 -0.28 28.03
CA THR A 676 7.31 -0.06 29.46
C THR A 676 6.03 0.26 30.22
N PRO A 677 6.00 0.18 31.56
CA PRO A 677 4.85 0.58 32.36
C PRO A 677 4.48 2.07 32.26
N ARG A 678 5.35 2.92 31.68
CA ARG A 678 5.12 4.36 31.49
C ARG A 678 4.72 4.74 30.06
N GLY A 679 4.62 3.78 29.15
CA GLY A 679 4.42 4.02 27.72
C GLY A 679 5.49 3.34 26.86
N VAL A 680 5.53 3.67 25.56
CA VAL A 680 6.53 3.16 24.63
C VAL A 680 7.77 4.04 24.65
N VAL A 681 8.94 3.43 24.83
CA VAL A 681 10.22 4.12 24.70
C VAL A 681 10.78 3.89 23.31
N ALA A 682 11.17 4.98 22.62
CA ALA A 682 11.94 4.93 21.39
C ALA A 682 13.41 5.27 21.65
N TRP A 683 14.28 4.41 21.18
CA TRP A 683 15.68 4.68 20.93
C TRP A 683 15.85 4.84 19.42
N ALA A 684 16.20 6.04 18.98
CA ALA A 684 16.40 6.34 17.56
C ALA A 684 17.67 7.16 17.37
N GLY A 685 18.39 6.96 16.27
CA GLY A 685 19.69 7.60 16.09
C GLY A 685 20.19 7.57 14.65
N ALA A 686 21.50 7.73 14.48
CA ALA A 686 22.11 7.59 13.16
C ALA A 686 22.26 6.10 12.81
N VAL A 687 22.21 5.79 11.51
CA VAL A 687 22.88 4.62 10.95
C VAL A 687 24.26 5.05 10.48
N SER A 688 25.25 4.17 10.58
CA SER A 688 26.66 4.45 10.28
C SER A 688 26.87 5.40 9.10
N GLY A 689 27.44 6.59 9.39
CA GLY A 689 27.70 7.65 8.42
C GLY A 689 26.70 8.82 8.38
N GLY A 690 25.62 8.80 9.18
CA GLY A 690 24.63 9.89 9.28
C GLY A 690 24.88 10.92 10.41
N PRO A 691 24.14 12.06 10.44
CA PRO A 691 24.31 13.09 11.46
C PRO A 691 24.03 12.60 12.90
N ALA A 692 24.82 13.11 13.83
CA ALA A 692 25.21 12.51 15.12
C ALA A 692 24.19 12.51 16.28
N ARG A 693 22.89 12.77 16.04
CA ARG A 693 21.93 12.95 17.15
C ARG A 693 21.17 11.67 17.48
N VAL A 694 21.29 11.27 18.74
CA VAL A 694 20.52 10.16 19.33
C VAL A 694 19.33 10.73 20.07
N HIS A 695 18.20 10.05 19.95
CA HIS A 695 16.93 10.35 20.57
C HIS A 695 16.55 9.17 21.45
N PHE A 696 16.30 9.46 22.73
CA PHE A 696 15.81 8.50 23.70
C PHE A 696 14.57 9.10 24.35
N GLN A 697 13.40 8.62 23.95
CA GLN A 697 12.14 9.34 24.09
C GLN A 697 11.06 8.41 24.64
N LEU A 698 10.14 8.96 25.43
CA LEU A 698 8.94 8.28 25.90
C LEU A 698 7.73 8.84 25.14
N PHE A 699 6.90 7.96 24.60
CA PHE A 699 5.64 8.31 23.96
C PHE A 699 4.51 8.36 24.98
N ASP A 700 3.75 9.44 24.95
CA ASP A 700 2.46 9.55 25.61
C ASP A 700 1.35 9.42 24.57
N ALA A 701 0.63 8.30 24.62
CA ALA A 701 -0.46 8.00 23.69
C ALA A 701 -1.71 8.87 23.90
N ALA A 702 -1.90 9.48 25.08
CA ALA A 702 -3.05 10.36 25.33
C ALA A 702 -2.88 11.71 24.64
N THR A 703 -1.64 12.22 24.58
CA THR A 703 -1.33 13.51 23.94
C THR A 703 -0.70 13.36 22.55
N LEU A 704 -0.36 12.13 22.15
CA LEU A 704 0.36 11.79 20.92
C LEU A 704 1.70 12.52 20.80
N LYS A 705 2.45 12.59 21.91
CA LYS A 705 3.72 13.33 22.00
C LYS A 705 4.88 12.46 22.45
N TRP A 706 6.04 12.75 21.89
CA TRP A 706 7.32 12.23 22.34
C TRP A 706 7.98 13.21 23.30
N THR A 707 8.47 12.71 24.44
CA THR A 707 9.19 13.51 25.44
C THR A 707 10.56 12.90 25.76
N PRO A 708 11.64 13.69 25.85
CA PRO A 708 12.96 13.14 26.13
C PRO A 708 13.03 12.49 27.50
N LEU A 709 13.62 11.30 27.57
CA LEU A 709 14.01 10.69 28.84
C LEU A 709 15.29 11.37 29.35
N ALA A 710 15.33 11.68 30.65
CA ALA A 710 16.53 12.19 31.29
C ALA A 710 17.59 11.09 31.36
N VAL A 711 18.81 11.37 30.90
CA VAL A 711 19.91 10.38 30.87
C VAL A 711 21.14 10.95 31.58
N GLN A 712 21.62 10.23 32.59
CA GLN A 712 22.93 10.42 33.21
C GLN A 712 23.91 9.43 32.59
N GLY A 713 24.67 9.88 31.59
CA GLY A 713 25.58 9.04 30.80
C GLY A 713 25.41 9.30 29.30
N LYS A 714 25.84 8.33 28.47
CA LYS A 714 25.73 8.42 27.01
C LYS A 714 24.81 7.33 26.48
N VAL A 715 23.79 7.73 25.71
CA VAL A 715 22.96 6.78 24.95
C VAL A 715 23.77 6.28 23.76
N PRO A 716 23.83 4.95 23.49
CA PRO A 716 24.52 4.43 22.31
C PRO A 716 23.92 5.02 21.03
N SER A 717 24.78 5.42 20.09
CA SER A 717 24.38 6.18 18.92
C SER A 717 24.02 5.38 17.69
N ASP A 718 24.49 4.14 17.61
CA ASP A 718 24.20 3.27 16.49
C ASP A 718 22.97 2.41 16.78
N VAL A 719 21.91 2.67 16.04
CA VAL A 719 20.59 2.05 16.23
C VAL A 719 20.23 1.19 15.02
N HIS A 720 21.25 0.69 14.30
CA HIS A 720 21.06 0.03 13.03
C HIS A 720 20.01 -1.07 13.13
N GLY A 721 19.01 -0.99 12.25
CA GLY A 721 17.83 -1.86 12.29
C GLY A 721 18.19 -3.32 12.08
N ASP A 722 19.37 -3.54 11.48
CA ASP A 722 19.97 -4.84 11.30
C ASP A 722 20.88 -5.35 12.42
N GLU A 723 20.93 -4.74 13.59
CA GLU A 723 21.71 -5.31 14.71
C GLU A 723 21.29 -4.85 16.10
N ALA A 724 20.56 -3.75 16.19
CA ALA A 724 20.18 -3.18 17.47
C ALA A 724 18.99 -3.92 18.11
N GLY A 725 19.03 -4.07 19.44
CA GLY A 725 17.96 -4.61 20.27
C GLY A 725 17.62 -3.67 21.43
N LEU A 726 16.35 -3.63 21.81
CA LEU A 726 15.86 -2.85 22.95
C LEU A 726 14.87 -3.72 23.74
N CYS A 727 15.16 -3.92 25.03
CA CYS A 727 14.37 -4.83 25.86
C CYS A 727 14.10 -4.23 27.24
N TRP A 728 12.85 -4.35 27.69
CA TRP A 728 12.42 -4.00 29.04
C TRP A 728 12.57 -5.19 29.99
N ASP A 729 13.23 -4.97 31.12
CA ASP A 729 13.28 -5.88 32.27
C ASP A 729 12.33 -5.33 33.36
N PRO A 730 11.14 -5.92 33.54
CA PRO A 730 10.17 -5.49 34.53
C PRO A 730 10.59 -5.76 35.98
N GLN A 731 11.46 -6.75 36.23
CA GLN A 731 11.85 -7.12 37.59
C GLN A 731 12.84 -6.12 38.18
N ARG A 732 13.80 -5.66 37.36
CA ARG A 732 14.81 -4.68 37.79
C ARG A 732 14.45 -3.25 37.41
N LYS A 733 13.35 -3.06 36.67
CA LYS A 733 12.93 -1.78 36.09
C LYS A 733 14.06 -1.14 35.27
N ARG A 734 14.61 -1.92 34.33
CA ARG A 734 15.75 -1.53 33.48
C ARG A 734 15.40 -1.68 32.01
N LEU A 735 15.96 -0.80 31.18
CA LEU A 735 16.04 -1.02 29.74
C LEU A 735 17.45 -1.50 29.39
N TYR A 736 17.54 -2.54 28.57
CA TYR A 736 18.78 -3.03 27.98
C TYR A 736 18.82 -2.66 26.51
N LEU A 737 19.89 -1.97 26.10
CA LEU A 737 20.16 -1.59 24.73
C LEU A 737 21.36 -2.40 24.24
N PHE A 738 21.14 -3.15 23.17
CA PHE A 738 22.15 -3.92 22.47
C PHE A 738 22.49 -3.14 21.20
N ALA A 739 23.70 -2.59 21.17
CA ALA A 739 24.15 -1.70 20.11
C ALA A 739 25.54 -2.16 19.64
N ALA A 740 25.77 -2.11 18.33
CA ALA A 740 27.13 -2.21 17.80
C ALA A 740 27.87 -0.87 17.96
N ARG A 741 29.20 -0.88 17.81
CA ARG A 741 29.98 0.37 17.77
C ARG A 741 29.77 1.14 16.46
N ALA A 742 29.55 0.38 15.40
CA ALA A 742 29.20 0.83 14.06
C ALA A 742 28.57 -0.37 13.33
N TYR A 743 28.03 -0.11 12.14
CA TYR A 743 27.42 -1.13 11.31
C TYR A 743 28.42 -2.24 11.05
N GLN A 744 28.02 -3.44 11.45
CA GLN A 744 28.83 -4.64 11.38
C GLN A 744 30.06 -4.69 12.28
N LYS A 745 30.09 -3.90 13.36
CA LYS A 745 31.19 -3.82 14.34
C LYS A 745 30.67 -3.99 15.77
N ALA A 746 30.03 -5.11 16.05
CA ALA A 746 29.62 -5.45 17.42
C ALA A 746 30.83 -5.74 18.31
N ASP A 747 30.73 -5.40 19.59
CA ASP A 747 31.76 -5.63 20.60
C ASP A 747 31.24 -6.40 21.83
N GLY A 748 29.98 -6.87 21.77
CA GLY A 748 29.32 -7.62 22.84
C GLY A 748 28.99 -6.79 24.08
N ARG A 749 29.22 -5.47 24.09
CA ARG A 749 28.85 -4.62 25.23
C ARG A 749 27.35 -4.39 25.29
N VAL A 750 26.86 -4.20 26.50
CA VAL A 750 25.43 -4.00 26.76
C VAL A 750 25.26 -2.69 27.50
N HIS A 751 24.33 -1.85 27.04
CA HIS A 751 24.01 -0.61 27.75
C HIS A 751 22.77 -0.84 28.60
N ARG A 752 22.83 -0.42 29.86
CA ARG A 752 21.74 -0.60 30.83
C ARG A 752 21.28 0.77 31.31
N TYR A 753 20.02 1.06 31.06
CA TYR A 753 19.36 2.27 31.54
C TYR A 753 18.48 1.97 32.76
N ASP A 754 18.72 2.71 33.83
CA ASP A 754 17.93 2.72 35.04
C ASP A 754 16.71 3.64 34.87
N PHE A 755 15.52 3.04 34.86
CA PHE A 755 14.29 3.77 34.57
C PHE A 755 13.85 4.71 35.70
N GLU A 756 14.39 4.54 36.91
CA GLU A 756 14.08 5.35 38.09
C GLU A 756 15.11 6.47 38.26
N THR A 757 16.39 6.20 38.08
CA THR A 757 17.47 7.19 38.30
C THR A 757 17.89 7.93 37.02
N GLY A 758 17.56 7.41 35.84
CA GLY A 758 18.03 7.92 34.55
C GLY A 758 19.48 7.54 34.23
N ARG A 759 20.14 6.73 35.06
CA ARG A 759 21.54 6.33 34.85
C ARG A 759 21.69 5.38 33.66
N MET A 760 22.65 5.66 32.79
CA MET A 760 23.02 4.80 31.65
C MET A 760 24.43 4.24 31.85
N ASP A 761 24.51 2.94 32.15
CA ASP A 761 25.77 2.21 32.33
C ASP A 761 26.15 1.46 31.05
N VAL A 762 27.46 1.39 30.76
CA VAL A 762 28.02 0.47 29.76
C VAL A 762 28.59 -0.73 30.49
N LEU A 763 28.05 -1.90 30.23
CA LEU A 763 28.47 -3.17 30.81
C LEU A 763 29.46 -3.86 29.86
N ASP A 764 30.44 -4.56 30.45
CA ASP A 764 31.34 -5.47 29.73
C ASP A 764 31.02 -6.91 30.16
N PRO A 765 30.15 -7.63 29.44
CA PRO A 765 29.68 -8.94 29.89
C PRO A 765 30.72 -10.03 29.66
N ALA A 766 30.77 -11.00 30.59
CA ALA A 766 31.51 -12.24 30.37
C ALA A 766 30.90 -13.07 29.22
N GLY A 767 31.67 -14.00 28.64
CA GLY A 767 31.15 -14.95 27.65
C GLY A 767 30.95 -14.42 26.23
N ARG A 768 31.23 -13.13 25.96
CA ARG A 768 31.08 -12.52 24.62
C ARG A 768 31.83 -13.27 23.51
N GLU A 769 33.02 -13.79 23.83
CA GLU A 769 33.91 -14.48 22.89
C GLU A 769 33.23 -15.73 22.29
N ALA A 770 32.38 -16.42 23.08
CA ALA A 770 31.68 -17.63 22.66
C ALA A 770 30.48 -17.37 21.74
N ILE A 771 29.99 -16.13 21.68
CA ILE A 771 28.86 -15.74 20.84
C ILE A 771 29.33 -15.21 19.48
N GLY A 772 30.54 -14.66 19.42
CA GLY A 772 31.15 -14.09 18.21
C GLY A 772 30.62 -12.69 17.86
N ASP A 773 30.88 -12.27 16.62
CA ASP A 773 30.61 -10.92 16.10
C ASP A 773 29.50 -10.89 15.04
N GLN A 774 28.68 -11.94 14.95
CA GLN A 774 27.62 -12.07 13.95
C GLN A 774 26.32 -11.33 14.37
N PHE A 775 26.43 -10.02 14.47
CA PHE A 775 25.45 -9.08 15.03
C PHE A 775 24.06 -9.09 14.38
N TRP A 776 23.94 -9.47 13.11
CA TRP A 776 22.64 -9.59 12.45
C TRP A 776 21.77 -10.67 13.10
N LYS A 777 22.39 -11.56 13.87
CA LYS A 777 21.73 -12.58 14.69
C LYS A 777 21.26 -12.02 16.05
N TYR A 778 21.87 -10.96 16.58
CA TYR A 778 21.60 -10.47 17.94
C TYR A 778 20.45 -9.45 17.99
N ARG A 779 19.32 -9.79 17.36
CA ARG A 779 18.09 -8.99 17.29
C ARG A 779 16.88 -9.75 17.82
N GLU A 780 15.72 -9.08 17.79
CA GLU A 780 14.44 -9.61 18.27
C GLU A 780 14.53 -10.03 19.73
N THR A 781 14.71 -9.04 20.60
CA THR A 781 15.01 -9.21 22.02
C THR A 781 13.76 -9.34 22.87
N LEU A 782 13.68 -10.37 23.71
CA LEU A 782 12.55 -10.59 24.61
C LEU A 782 13.04 -10.97 26.02
N TYR A 783 12.52 -10.29 27.04
CA TYR A 783 12.77 -10.65 28.43
C TYR A 783 11.90 -11.84 28.86
N LEU A 784 12.53 -12.83 29.48
CA LEU A 784 11.91 -14.05 29.97
C LEU A 784 11.88 -14.04 31.50
N PRO A 785 10.77 -13.66 32.14
CA PRO A 785 10.72 -13.46 33.59
C PRO A 785 10.94 -14.75 34.40
N GLN A 786 10.66 -15.92 33.82
CA GLN A 786 10.77 -17.22 34.51
C GLN A 786 12.22 -17.70 34.70
N VAL A 787 13.14 -17.22 33.85
CA VAL A 787 14.57 -17.56 33.88
C VAL A 787 15.46 -16.34 34.04
N GLU A 788 14.87 -15.15 34.07
CA GLU A 788 15.56 -13.85 34.16
C GLU A 788 16.60 -13.64 33.04
N LEU A 789 16.29 -14.07 31.82
CA LEU A 789 17.17 -13.94 30.65
C LEU A 789 16.54 -13.05 29.58
N ILE A 790 17.38 -12.42 28.77
CA ILE A 790 16.98 -11.79 27.51
C ILE A 790 17.32 -12.75 26.37
N LEU A 791 16.29 -13.25 25.69
CA LEU A 791 16.40 -14.14 24.54
C LEU A 791 16.51 -13.33 23.24
N PHE A 792 17.29 -13.84 22.29
CA PHE A 792 17.41 -13.28 20.94
C PHE A 792 16.75 -14.21 19.93
N GLY A 793 15.65 -13.78 19.32
CA GLY A 793 14.88 -14.61 18.37
C GLY A 793 15.71 -15.12 17.20
N MET A 794 16.49 -14.23 16.59
CA MET A 794 17.37 -14.56 15.45
C MET A 794 18.77 -15.03 15.88
N GLY A 795 19.03 -15.07 17.19
CA GLY A 795 20.36 -15.30 17.77
C GLY A 795 20.72 -16.77 17.83
N TRP A 796 21.39 -17.30 16.81
CA TRP A 796 21.81 -18.72 16.79
C TRP A 796 23.30 -18.88 16.48
N VAL A 797 24.03 -19.49 17.41
CA VAL A 797 25.48 -19.76 17.32
C VAL A 797 25.68 -21.26 17.57
N GLU A 798 26.41 -21.92 16.67
CA GLU A 798 26.64 -23.37 16.74
C GLU A 798 25.36 -24.21 16.90
N GLY A 799 24.25 -23.74 16.32
CA GLY A 799 22.95 -24.40 16.41
C GLY A 799 22.20 -24.21 17.74
N ARG A 800 22.74 -23.42 18.68
CA ARG A 800 22.10 -23.08 19.96
C ARG A 800 21.64 -21.63 20.03
N GLN A 801 20.54 -21.37 20.73
CA GLN A 801 19.99 -20.02 20.82
C GLN A 801 20.74 -19.17 21.85
N VAL A 802 21.05 -17.93 21.47
CA VAL A 802 21.78 -16.94 22.29
C VAL A 802 20.85 -16.28 23.29
N ALA A 803 21.34 -16.09 24.51
CA ALA A 803 20.71 -15.29 25.54
C ALA A 803 21.73 -14.41 26.29
N TYR A 804 21.22 -13.35 26.92
CA TYR A 804 21.96 -12.51 27.85
C TYR A 804 21.37 -12.68 29.26
N ASP A 805 22.25 -12.90 30.24
CA ASP A 805 21.95 -13.02 31.68
C ASP A 805 22.21 -11.66 32.35
N PRO A 806 21.16 -10.87 32.65
CA PRO A 806 21.31 -9.57 33.26
C PRO A 806 21.71 -9.65 34.74
N VAL A 807 21.51 -10.80 35.40
CA VAL A 807 21.83 -11.01 36.82
C VAL A 807 23.34 -11.12 36.99
N ARG A 808 23.98 -11.91 36.11
CA ARG A 808 25.42 -12.17 36.16
C ARG A 808 26.24 -11.35 35.17
N ASN A 809 25.59 -10.52 34.36
CA ASN A 809 26.21 -9.74 33.29
C ASN A 809 27.08 -10.63 32.38
N ARG A 810 26.44 -11.57 31.68
CA ARG A 810 27.14 -12.49 30.76
C ARG A 810 26.27 -12.89 29.57
N TRP A 811 26.95 -13.20 28.47
CA TRP A 811 26.38 -13.90 27.34
C TRP A 811 26.45 -15.42 27.54
N LEU A 812 25.45 -16.14 27.05
CA LEU A 812 25.42 -17.60 27.10
C LEU A 812 24.63 -18.21 25.93
N LEU A 813 24.83 -19.51 25.71
CA LEU A 813 24.00 -20.34 24.84
C LEU A 813 22.99 -21.10 25.70
N THR A 814 21.72 -21.07 25.29
CA THR A 814 20.65 -21.85 25.92
C THR A 814 20.72 -23.31 25.47
N VAL A 815 19.92 -24.19 26.08
CA VAL A 815 19.76 -25.58 25.62
C VAL A 815 18.92 -25.69 24.34
N LEU A 816 18.35 -24.59 23.85
CA LEU A 816 17.46 -24.59 22.69
C LEU A 816 18.27 -24.90 21.43
N GLU A 817 17.97 -26.02 20.80
CA GLU A 817 18.55 -26.42 19.53
C GLU A 817 17.78 -25.88 18.34
N ARG A 818 18.50 -25.60 17.26
CA ARG A 818 17.92 -25.21 15.97
C ARG A 818 17.32 -26.44 15.29
N THR A 819 16.07 -26.76 15.62
CA THR A 819 15.35 -27.93 15.10
C THR A 819 14.79 -27.71 13.69
N SER A 820 14.63 -28.81 12.94
CA SER A 820 13.97 -28.79 11.64
C SER A 820 12.48 -28.50 11.77
N ARG A 821 11.88 -28.02 10.67
CA ARG A 821 10.46 -27.65 10.59
C ARG A 821 9.48 -28.81 10.84
N ALA A 822 9.94 -30.06 10.85
CA ALA A 822 9.11 -31.25 11.00
C ALA A 822 9.26 -31.88 12.39
N ALA A 823 8.33 -31.52 13.29
CA ALA A 823 8.07 -32.22 14.54
C ALA A 823 6.76 -33.01 14.39
N ALA A 824 6.76 -34.29 14.76
CA ALA A 824 5.57 -35.14 14.71
C ALA A 824 5.28 -35.75 16.08
N TYR A 825 4.02 -35.63 16.51
CA TYR A 825 3.54 -36.28 17.73
C TYR A 825 2.93 -37.63 17.40
N ASP A 826 3.47 -38.68 17.99
CA ASP A 826 2.88 -40.03 17.95
C ASP A 826 1.97 -40.22 19.16
N ALA A 827 0.66 -40.28 18.92
CA ALA A 827 -0.34 -40.47 19.96
C ALA A 827 -0.27 -41.86 20.63
N GLY A 828 0.24 -42.89 19.94
CA GLY A 828 0.37 -44.24 20.47
C GLY A 828 1.49 -44.37 21.50
N SER A 829 2.62 -43.70 21.28
CA SER A 829 3.76 -43.69 22.22
C SER A 829 3.78 -42.47 23.15
N GLY A 830 2.99 -41.43 22.86
CA GLY A 830 3.00 -40.17 23.59
C GLY A 830 4.30 -39.35 23.39
N ARG A 831 5.04 -39.63 22.31
CA ARG A 831 6.37 -39.03 22.07
C ARG A 831 6.37 -38.11 20.85
N TRP A 832 7.18 -37.07 20.95
CA TRP A 832 7.53 -36.23 19.81
C TRP A 832 8.77 -36.78 19.11
N THR A 833 8.75 -36.74 17.79
CA THR A 833 9.89 -37.04 16.92
C THR A 833 10.25 -35.81 16.13
N PHE A 834 11.56 -35.61 15.94
CA PHE A 834 12.11 -34.43 15.29
C PHE A 834 13.01 -34.87 14.15
N ALA A 835 12.79 -34.33 12.96
CA ALA A 835 13.71 -34.57 11.87
C ALA A 835 15.04 -33.81 12.13
N PRO A 836 16.19 -34.36 11.69
CA PRO A 836 17.47 -33.65 11.77
C PRO A 836 17.42 -32.34 10.97
N PRO A 837 18.06 -31.26 11.44
CA PRO A 837 18.07 -29.97 10.74
C PRO A 837 18.74 -30.06 9.37
N LYS A 838 18.05 -29.63 8.32
CA LYS A 838 18.59 -29.43 6.97
C LYS A 838 19.21 -28.03 6.84
N LYS A 839 20.08 -27.86 5.84
CA LYS A 839 20.77 -26.60 5.55
C LYS A 839 19.84 -25.39 5.41
N ASP A 840 18.60 -25.61 4.95
CA ASP A 840 17.59 -24.57 4.71
C ASP A 840 16.44 -24.56 5.74
N ASP A 841 16.56 -25.30 6.84
CA ASP A 841 15.54 -25.33 7.91
C ASP A 841 15.67 -24.09 8.83
N LYS A 842 14.53 -23.39 9.07
CA LYS A 842 14.54 -22.03 9.64
C LYS A 842 13.65 -21.82 10.88
N VAL A 843 14.02 -22.42 12.01
CA VAL A 843 13.92 -21.67 13.29
C VAL A 843 15.04 -20.62 13.26
N GLY A 844 14.74 -19.39 13.70
CA GLY A 844 15.68 -18.26 13.58
C GLY A 844 15.78 -17.66 12.17
N SER A 845 14.68 -17.68 11.42
CA SER A 845 14.57 -17.01 10.11
C SER A 845 14.67 -15.48 10.22
N VAL A 846 14.60 -14.77 9.09
CA VAL A 846 14.75 -13.30 9.07
C VAL A 846 13.56 -12.55 9.68
N THR A 847 12.47 -13.26 10.01
CA THR A 847 11.26 -12.75 10.69
C THR A 847 11.05 -13.40 12.06
N PHE A 848 12.02 -14.17 12.56
CA PHE A 848 11.81 -14.93 13.79
C PHE A 848 11.73 -14.01 15.00
N SER A 849 10.50 -13.67 15.39
CA SER A 849 10.16 -12.63 16.35
C SER A 849 9.34 -13.25 17.49
N PRO A 850 9.99 -13.73 18.57
CA PRO A 850 9.29 -14.33 19.70
C PRO A 850 8.51 -13.30 20.49
N VAL A 851 7.32 -13.65 20.93
CA VAL A 851 6.52 -12.88 21.88
C VAL A 851 6.06 -13.75 23.04
N LEU A 852 5.97 -13.17 24.23
CA LEU A 852 5.56 -13.88 25.45
C LEU A 852 4.03 -13.84 25.61
N ASP A 853 3.40 -15.01 25.48
CA ASP A 853 2.02 -15.22 25.89
C ASP A 853 1.98 -15.54 27.39
N THR A 854 1.69 -14.50 28.17
CA THR A 854 1.59 -14.58 29.64
C THR A 854 0.40 -15.38 30.13
N ARG A 855 -0.65 -15.59 29.29
CA ARG A 855 -1.83 -16.37 29.67
C ARG A 855 -1.52 -17.87 29.68
N ARG A 856 -0.78 -18.34 28.67
CA ARG A 856 -0.43 -19.77 28.50
C ARG A 856 0.99 -20.09 28.96
N ASN A 857 1.77 -19.08 29.31
CA ASN A 857 3.16 -19.19 29.72
C ASN A 857 4.05 -19.87 28.64
N VAL A 858 3.84 -19.47 27.38
CA VAL A 858 4.59 -19.95 26.21
C VAL A 858 5.09 -18.78 25.36
N LEU A 859 6.04 -19.05 24.48
CA LEU A 859 6.51 -18.12 23.47
C LEU A 859 5.93 -18.49 22.12
N TRP A 860 5.33 -17.52 21.42
CA TRP A 860 4.93 -17.67 20.01
C TRP A 860 5.93 -16.93 19.13
N ALA A 861 6.31 -17.51 17.99
CA ALA A 861 7.25 -16.89 17.07
C ALA A 861 6.78 -17.06 15.61
N PRO A 862 6.20 -16.02 14.99
CA PRO A 862 6.06 -15.93 13.54
C PRO A 862 7.44 -16.09 12.87
N SER A 863 7.46 -16.68 11.67
CA SER A 863 8.68 -16.94 10.92
C SER A 863 8.41 -16.94 9.42
N ASP A 864 9.48 -16.89 8.61
CA ASP A 864 9.42 -16.95 7.15
C ASP A 864 8.61 -18.15 6.63
N TYR A 865 8.18 -18.05 5.38
CA TYR A 865 7.43 -19.09 4.67
C TYR A 865 6.13 -19.47 5.38
N LYS A 866 5.52 -18.52 6.08
CA LYS A 866 4.23 -18.67 6.77
C LYS A 866 4.26 -19.66 7.95
N ALA A 867 5.42 -19.87 8.57
CA ALA A 867 5.54 -20.70 9.76
C ALA A 867 5.18 -19.93 11.03
N MET A 868 4.66 -20.67 12.01
CA MET A 868 4.49 -20.24 13.39
C MET A 868 5.13 -21.29 14.29
N TYR A 869 5.90 -20.85 15.29
CA TYR A 869 6.53 -21.73 16.26
C TYR A 869 6.04 -21.42 17.68
N VAL A 870 6.05 -22.43 18.54
CA VAL A 870 5.72 -22.31 19.95
C VAL A 870 6.81 -22.96 20.82
N LEU A 871 7.12 -22.34 21.96
CA LEU A 871 8.09 -22.83 22.94
C LEU A 871 7.52 -22.72 24.36
N LYS A 872 7.63 -23.82 25.11
CA LYS A 872 7.30 -23.91 26.53
C LYS A 872 8.60 -23.97 27.31
N ILE A 873 8.72 -23.11 28.31
CA ILE A 873 9.96 -22.99 29.10
C ILE A 873 9.84 -23.83 30.36
N ASP A 874 10.87 -24.63 30.65
CA ASP A 874 11.16 -25.16 31.98
C ASP A 874 12.42 -24.46 32.51
N PRO A 875 12.27 -23.59 33.52
CA PRO A 875 13.39 -22.83 34.09
C PRO A 875 14.51 -23.70 34.65
N LYS A 876 14.20 -24.93 35.11
CA LYS A 876 15.19 -25.82 35.72
C LYS A 876 16.18 -26.38 34.69
N THR A 877 15.82 -26.40 33.42
CA THR A 877 16.59 -27.06 32.37
C THR A 877 16.90 -26.13 31.18
N PHE A 878 16.49 -24.86 31.22
CA PHE A 878 16.61 -23.92 30.10
C PHE A 878 18.06 -23.53 29.75
N VAL A 879 18.94 -23.63 30.73
CA VAL A 879 20.39 -23.43 30.58
C VAL A 879 21.12 -24.63 31.17
N GLU A 880 22.35 -24.86 30.71
CA GLU A 880 23.21 -25.91 31.24
C GLU A 880 23.39 -25.77 32.76
N PRO A 881 23.61 -26.87 33.50
CA PRO A 881 23.74 -26.85 34.96
C PRO A 881 24.71 -25.80 35.49
N ASP A 882 25.86 -25.65 34.84
CA ASP A 882 26.92 -24.69 35.19
C ASP A 882 26.54 -23.22 34.91
N HIS A 883 25.37 -23.00 34.33
CA HIS A 883 24.83 -21.70 33.94
C HIS A 883 23.49 -21.37 34.62
N ARG A 884 22.95 -22.23 35.49
CA ARG A 884 21.67 -21.98 36.16
C ARG A 884 21.73 -20.80 37.15
N PRO A 885 20.63 -20.02 37.31
CA PRO A 885 20.44 -19.02 38.38
C PRO A 885 20.81 -19.51 39.78
#